data_AF-A0A6P5TAT7-F1
#
_entry.id   AF-A0A6P5TAT7-F1
#
_cell.length_a   1.000
_cell.length_b   1.000
_cell.length_c   1.000
_cell.angle_alpha   90.00
_cell.angle_beta   90.00
_cell.angle_gamma   90.00
#
_symmetry.space_group_name_H-M   'P 1'
#
loop_
_entity.id
_entity.type
_entity.pdbx_description
1 polymer ?
#
loop_
_entity_poly.entity_id
_entity_poly.type
_entity_poly.pdbx_seq_one_letter_code
_entity_poly.pdbx_strand_id
1 'polypeptide(L)'
;MTSGYGGGSGVGVKGVFIGAGCNRIVNNVSWGACDLVAFGAQNAVAIFNPKTAQISTTLPGHKAAVNCTQWLPSNKFAFKAKHLDRHYLLSGDVAGAIILWEYSVLEGKWRYVQQVPQLHKKGVTCITGIMVSQTEAVFASTSSDSTVHLWEVVFPSTSGGDCNLLHLDSLCVGVKPMVALSLSELPRSAGYLVLAMGGLDNKIHLYCGERRGKFVRGCELRGHTDWIRSLDFSLPVCTTGEANNVLLVSSSQDRGIRIWKMDLRDSLDSNQSAYRKEKISLASYIEGPVLVAGTNSYQISLESLLIGHEDWVYSVEWQPPSTASSEGIAYCQPQSILSASMDKTMMIWKPEKTSGIWMNVVTVGELSHCALGFYGGHWSPNGDSILAHGYGGSFHLWKNVGTDFENWQPQKVPSGHFAAITDIAWGRSGQYLLSVSHDQTTRIFAPWQNEVSLGDEESWHEISRPQVHGHDINCVAIIQGKGNHRFVSGADEKVARVFEAPLSFLKTLGHAISQKSSFTEDIQVGVQILGANMSALGLSQKPIYVHAEQQTPDRNLNDNLDTFEAIPDAVPVVFTEPPIEDQLAWHTLWPESHKLYGHGNELFALCSDHDGTLVASSCKAQSAAVAEIWLWQVGSWKAVGRLQSHSLTVTQMEFSHDDKFLLAVSRDRQFTVFSIDKTGTDETSYQLVSKQEAHKRIIWACSWNPYGYEFATGSRDKTVKIWTVRKDSSVKQLMTLPQFNSSVTALSWVGLDCKSNDGLLAVGMENGLIELWSLSVKRSEDGGVAADAVAAALVVRLDPLMCHVSSVNRLAWRNRRNEDSSSSIQLASCGVDQCVRVFEVKVK
;
A
#
# COMPACT_ATOMS: atom_id res chain seq x y z
N MET A 1 -2.00 -17.32 -16.75
CA MET A 1 -1.12 -18.42 -17.21
C MET A 1 -0.78 -18.18 -18.68
N THR A 2 0.50 -18.35 -19.04
CA THR A 2 1.13 -18.58 -20.37
C THR A 2 0.69 -17.78 -21.61
N SER A 3 1.56 -16.85 -22.06
CA SER A 3 1.81 -16.48 -23.48
C SER A 3 3.09 -15.63 -23.54
N GLY A 4 4.11 -15.83 -24.36
CA GLY A 4 4.44 -16.82 -25.36
C GLY A 4 5.96 -16.82 -25.54
N TYR A 5 6.51 -17.98 -25.92
CA TYR A 5 7.93 -18.24 -26.03
C TYR A 5 8.56 -17.50 -27.22
N GLY A 6 9.50 -16.59 -26.94
CA GLY A 6 10.60 -16.25 -27.84
C GLY A 6 11.84 -17.01 -27.39
N GLY A 7 12.43 -17.81 -28.27
CA GLY A 7 13.60 -18.64 -27.99
C GLY A 7 14.81 -17.82 -27.54
N GLY A 8 15.11 -17.91 -26.25
CA GLY A 8 16.32 -17.44 -25.56
C GLY A 8 16.35 -18.14 -24.19
N SER A 9 17.54 -18.52 -23.70
CA SER A 9 17.79 -19.28 -22.45
C SER A 9 16.67 -19.22 -21.39
N GLY A 10 16.09 -20.38 -21.07
CA GLY A 10 14.76 -20.52 -20.46
C GLY A 10 14.65 -20.23 -18.96
N VAL A 11 14.75 -18.96 -18.56
CA VAL A 11 14.36 -18.52 -17.21
C VAL A 11 12.94 -17.93 -17.23
N GLY A 12 12.05 -18.49 -16.40
CA GLY A 12 10.69 -17.99 -16.23
C GLY A 12 10.56 -17.17 -14.95
N VAL A 13 9.95 -15.99 -14.99
CA VAL A 13 9.72 -15.14 -13.81
C VAL A 13 8.21 -14.99 -13.58
N LYS A 14 7.78 -15.18 -12.33
CA LYS A 14 6.38 -15.01 -11.89
C LYS A 14 6.35 -14.13 -10.65
N GLY A 15 5.47 -13.12 -10.63
CA GLY A 15 5.18 -12.36 -9.40
C GLY A 15 4.32 -13.21 -8.46
N VAL A 16 4.72 -13.29 -7.19
CA VAL A 16 4.05 -14.11 -6.17
C VAL A 16 3.40 -13.23 -5.09
N PHE A 17 4.00 -12.09 -4.77
CA PHE A 17 3.50 -11.20 -3.75
C PHE A 17 3.72 -9.74 -4.11
N ILE A 18 2.74 -8.91 -3.76
CA ILE A 18 2.84 -7.44 -3.76
C ILE A 18 2.25 -6.98 -2.42
N GLY A 19 3.05 -6.27 -1.63
CA GLY A 19 2.60 -5.56 -0.43
C GLY A 19 2.69 -4.06 -0.67
N ALA A 20 1.57 -3.35 -0.52
CA ALA A 20 1.50 -1.89 -0.66
C ALA A 20 0.36 -1.32 0.19
N GLY A 21 0.58 -0.12 0.75
CA GLY A 21 -0.42 0.66 1.45
C GLY A 21 -1.11 1.67 0.52
N CYS A 22 -2.28 2.12 0.92
CA CYS A 22 -3.06 3.13 0.22
C CYS A 22 -2.47 4.54 0.42
N ASN A 23 -2.43 5.37 -0.65
CA ASN A 23 -2.12 6.79 -0.50
C ASN A 23 -3.09 7.44 0.49
N ARG A 24 -2.57 8.34 1.33
CA ARG A 24 -3.29 9.00 2.42
C ARG A 24 -4.24 10.10 1.94
N ILE A 25 -5.23 9.72 1.12
CA ILE A 25 -6.15 10.60 0.41
C ILE A 25 -7.55 9.97 0.41
N VAL A 26 -8.59 10.82 0.53
CA VAL A 26 -9.99 10.40 0.68
C VAL A 26 -10.51 9.61 -0.52
N ASN A 27 -10.51 10.21 -1.71
CA ASN A 27 -11.15 9.61 -2.90
C ASN A 27 -10.29 8.56 -3.61
N ASN A 28 -9.25 8.04 -2.95
CA ASN A 28 -8.23 7.20 -3.56
C ASN A 28 -8.70 5.76 -3.83
N VAL A 29 -9.73 5.29 -3.13
CA VAL A 29 -10.22 3.91 -3.19
C VAL A 29 -11.56 3.86 -3.94
N SER A 30 -11.74 2.83 -4.76
CA SER A 30 -13.04 2.53 -5.37
C SER A 30 -13.25 1.02 -5.52
N TRP A 31 -14.47 0.56 -5.27
CA TRP A 31 -14.87 -0.83 -5.46
C TRP A 31 -15.70 -0.98 -6.75
N GLY A 32 -15.21 -1.82 -7.66
CA GLY A 32 -15.83 -2.03 -8.96
C GLY A 32 -16.93 -3.08 -8.95
N ALA A 33 -17.82 -3.02 -9.95
CA ALA A 33 -18.82 -4.06 -10.17
C ALA A 33 -18.24 -5.46 -10.44
N CYS A 34 -16.96 -5.53 -10.84
CA CYS A 34 -16.20 -6.78 -11.03
C CYS A 34 -15.67 -7.38 -9.72
N ASP A 35 -16.06 -6.82 -8.57
CA ASP A 35 -15.63 -7.26 -7.23
C ASP A 35 -14.13 -7.07 -6.96
N LEU A 36 -13.45 -6.25 -7.77
CA LEU A 36 -12.09 -5.79 -7.52
C LEU A 36 -12.10 -4.39 -6.93
N VAL A 37 -11.12 -4.12 -6.08
CA VAL A 37 -10.89 -2.80 -5.48
C VAL A 37 -9.67 -2.18 -6.13
N ALA A 38 -9.80 -0.92 -6.55
CA ALA A 38 -8.69 -0.14 -7.07
C ALA A 38 -8.30 0.92 -6.04
N PHE A 39 -6.99 1.13 -5.86
CA PHE A 39 -6.47 2.21 -5.03
C PHE A 39 -5.14 2.75 -5.55
N GLY A 40 -4.84 4.02 -5.28
CA GLY A 40 -3.52 4.58 -5.57
C GLY A 40 -2.47 4.14 -4.55
N ALA A 41 -1.33 3.64 -5.03
CA ALA A 41 -0.12 3.36 -4.26
C ALA A 41 1.04 4.13 -4.88
N GLN A 42 1.42 5.25 -4.27
CA GLN A 42 2.25 6.29 -4.87
C GLN A 42 1.72 6.69 -6.26
N ASN A 43 2.49 6.49 -7.33
CA ASN A 43 2.14 6.83 -8.71
C ASN A 43 1.54 5.62 -9.47
N ALA A 44 1.39 4.47 -8.82
CA ALA A 44 0.75 3.29 -9.38
C ALA A 44 -0.72 3.21 -8.95
N VAL A 45 -1.54 2.50 -9.73
CA VAL A 45 -2.86 2.06 -9.30
C VAL A 45 -2.78 0.58 -8.95
N ALA A 46 -2.92 0.24 -7.68
CA ALA A 46 -2.93 -1.13 -7.20
C ALA A 46 -4.34 -1.73 -7.24
N ILE A 47 -4.42 -3.02 -7.60
CA ILE A 47 -5.67 -3.76 -7.73
C ILE A 47 -5.72 -4.88 -6.70
N PHE A 48 -6.63 -4.73 -5.74
CA PHE A 48 -6.86 -5.65 -4.63
C PHE A 48 -8.06 -6.56 -4.93
N ASN A 49 -7.91 -7.86 -4.66
CA ASN A 49 -9.00 -8.84 -4.66
C ASN A 49 -9.46 -9.16 -3.22
N PRO A 50 -10.67 -8.70 -2.81
CA PRO A 50 -11.24 -8.95 -1.48
C PRO A 50 -11.37 -10.42 -1.09
N LYS A 51 -11.50 -11.35 -2.05
CA LYS A 51 -11.66 -12.77 -1.76
C LYS A 51 -10.35 -13.44 -1.34
N THR A 52 -9.24 -13.04 -1.96
CA THR A 52 -7.91 -13.63 -1.67
C THR A 52 -7.12 -12.81 -0.66
N ALA A 53 -7.59 -11.62 -0.27
CA ALA A 53 -6.87 -10.67 0.57
C ALA A 53 -5.50 -10.25 -0.01
N GLN A 54 -5.36 -10.24 -1.34
CA GLN A 54 -4.08 -9.97 -2.01
C GLN A 54 -4.18 -8.88 -3.07
N ILE A 55 -3.06 -8.18 -3.27
CA ILE A 55 -2.87 -7.29 -4.41
C ILE A 55 -2.48 -8.13 -5.62
N SER A 56 -3.32 -8.08 -6.65
CA SER A 56 -3.16 -8.85 -7.88
C SER A 56 -2.14 -8.25 -8.84
N THR A 57 -2.13 -6.91 -8.98
CA THR A 57 -1.24 -6.19 -9.87
C THR A 57 -1.19 -4.70 -9.53
N THR A 58 -0.24 -4.00 -10.13
CA THR A 58 -0.09 -2.54 -10.07
C THR A 58 0.00 -2.00 -11.49
N LEU A 59 -0.78 -0.97 -11.82
CA LEU A 59 -0.83 -0.35 -13.13
C LEU A 59 0.12 0.85 -13.20
N PRO A 60 1.19 0.79 -14.01
CA PRO A 60 2.11 1.90 -14.22
C PRO A 60 1.54 2.88 -15.25
N GLY A 61 1.61 4.18 -14.95
CA GLY A 61 1.26 5.20 -15.95
C GLY A 61 1.32 6.64 -15.45
N HIS A 62 0.87 6.88 -14.21
CA HIS A 62 0.95 8.22 -13.64
C HIS A 62 2.39 8.62 -13.35
N LYS A 63 2.68 9.92 -13.52
CA LYS A 63 3.99 10.53 -13.20
C LYS A 63 4.02 11.15 -11.81
N ALA A 64 2.85 11.32 -11.20
CA ALA A 64 2.66 11.88 -9.88
C ALA A 64 1.73 10.95 -9.07
N ALA A 65 1.62 11.22 -7.76
CA ALA A 65 0.86 10.36 -6.88
C ALA A 65 -0.63 10.34 -7.28
N VAL A 66 -1.23 9.15 -7.26
CA VAL A 66 -2.64 8.95 -7.56
C VAL A 66 -3.49 9.48 -6.39
N ASN A 67 -4.45 10.34 -6.69
CA ASN A 67 -5.35 10.96 -5.73
C ASN A 67 -6.72 10.28 -5.67
N CYS A 68 -7.20 9.81 -6.81
CA CYS A 68 -8.54 9.26 -6.91
C CYS A 68 -8.65 8.14 -7.92
N THR A 69 -9.53 7.18 -7.64
CA THR A 69 -9.90 6.10 -8.55
C THR A 69 -11.43 6.01 -8.65
N GLN A 70 -11.96 5.65 -9.82
CA GLN A 70 -13.39 5.47 -10.03
C GLN A 70 -13.65 4.38 -11.06
N TRP A 71 -14.36 3.34 -10.66
CA TRP A 71 -14.81 2.26 -11.55
C TRP A 71 -16.02 2.66 -12.40
N LEU A 72 -16.04 2.16 -13.63
CA LEU A 72 -17.14 2.26 -14.59
C LEU A 72 -17.40 0.86 -15.18
N PRO A 73 -18.51 0.18 -14.81
CA PRO A 73 -19.49 0.53 -13.77
C PRO A 73 -18.93 0.38 -12.33
N SER A 74 -19.38 1.25 -11.42
CA SER A 74 -19.09 1.13 -9.97
C SER A 74 -19.89 0.00 -9.31
N ASN A 75 -19.52 -0.37 -8.08
CA ASN A 75 -20.25 -1.31 -7.21
C ASN A 75 -21.77 -1.10 -7.20
N LYS A 76 -22.24 0.15 -7.14
CA LYS A 76 -23.66 0.53 -7.14
C LYS A 76 -24.42 0.10 -8.40
N PHE A 77 -23.73 0.01 -9.52
CA PHE A 77 -24.30 -0.42 -10.81
C PHE A 77 -24.00 -1.90 -11.11
N ALA A 78 -23.52 -2.68 -10.14
CA ALA A 78 -23.17 -4.08 -10.34
C ALA A 78 -24.33 -4.92 -10.91
N PHE A 79 -25.57 -4.62 -10.53
CA PHE A 79 -26.76 -5.28 -11.06
C PHE A 79 -26.94 -5.10 -12.59
N LYS A 80 -26.49 -3.98 -13.16
CA LYS A 80 -26.49 -3.75 -14.63
C LYS A 80 -25.25 -4.36 -15.31
N ALA A 81 -24.22 -4.67 -14.54
CA ALA A 81 -22.90 -5.06 -15.04
C ALA A 81 -22.64 -6.57 -15.06
N LYS A 82 -23.56 -7.40 -14.55
CA LYS A 82 -23.36 -8.86 -14.40
C LYS A 82 -22.98 -9.60 -15.69
N HIS A 83 -23.33 -9.06 -16.85
CA HIS A 83 -23.06 -9.64 -18.16
C HIS A 83 -21.94 -8.93 -18.93
N LEU A 84 -21.27 -7.94 -18.32
CA LEU A 84 -20.18 -7.23 -18.97
C LEU A 84 -18.88 -8.02 -18.78
N ASP A 85 -18.27 -8.40 -19.91
CA ASP A 85 -16.94 -9.03 -19.90
C ASP A 85 -15.81 -8.01 -19.62
N ARG A 86 -16.16 -6.72 -19.60
CA ARG A 86 -15.21 -5.62 -19.53
C ARG A 86 -15.64 -4.54 -18.56
N HIS A 87 -14.68 -4.08 -17.81
CA HIS A 87 -14.83 -2.99 -16.87
C HIS A 87 -13.75 -1.96 -17.14
N TYR A 88 -14.08 -0.71 -16.88
CA TYR A 88 -13.17 0.40 -17.05
C TYR A 88 -12.89 1.06 -15.71
N LEU A 89 -11.70 1.63 -15.59
CA LEU A 89 -11.26 2.32 -14.39
C LEU A 89 -10.70 3.68 -14.80
N LEU A 90 -11.10 4.73 -14.10
CA LEU A 90 -10.51 6.05 -14.19
C LEU A 90 -9.61 6.26 -12.98
N SER A 91 -8.42 6.82 -13.19
CA SER A 91 -7.53 7.26 -12.11
C SER A 91 -7.02 8.66 -12.36
N GLY A 92 -7.02 9.50 -11.32
CA GLY A 92 -6.56 10.89 -11.37
C GLY A 92 -5.39 11.14 -10.43
N ASP A 93 -4.43 11.98 -10.83
CA ASP A 93 -3.22 12.27 -10.04
C ASP A 93 -3.09 13.73 -9.56
N VAL A 94 -2.07 13.97 -8.74
CA VAL A 94 -1.68 15.30 -8.21
C VAL A 94 -1.28 16.29 -9.32
N ALA A 95 -0.87 15.82 -10.50
CA ALA A 95 -0.50 16.68 -11.63
C ALA A 95 -1.71 17.09 -12.49
N GLY A 96 -2.90 16.56 -12.20
CA GLY A 96 -4.12 16.85 -12.97
C GLY A 96 -4.34 15.90 -14.16
N ALA A 97 -3.54 14.84 -14.30
CA ALA A 97 -3.73 13.85 -15.35
C ALA A 97 -4.78 12.82 -14.93
N ILE A 98 -5.63 12.41 -15.87
CA ILE A 98 -6.61 11.34 -15.70
C ILE A 98 -6.31 10.26 -16.74
N ILE A 99 -6.20 9.00 -16.30
CA ILE A 99 -5.96 7.85 -17.17
C ILE A 99 -7.18 6.94 -17.17
N LEU A 100 -7.55 6.43 -18.35
CA LEU A 100 -8.55 5.41 -18.56
C LEU A 100 -7.88 4.04 -18.77
N TRP A 101 -8.28 3.07 -17.96
CA TRP A 101 -7.84 1.67 -18.02
C TRP A 101 -9.00 0.76 -18.40
N GLU A 102 -8.68 -0.36 -19.05
CA GLU A 102 -9.62 -1.44 -19.37
C GLU A 102 -9.17 -2.72 -18.67
N TYR A 103 -10.13 -3.40 -18.05
CA TYR A 103 -9.97 -4.72 -17.45
C TYR A 103 -10.86 -5.73 -18.18
N SER A 104 -10.25 -6.78 -18.72
CA SER A 104 -10.96 -7.93 -19.29
C SER A 104 -11.13 -9.00 -18.22
N VAL A 105 -12.38 -9.29 -17.83
CA VAL A 105 -12.71 -10.29 -16.82
C VAL A 105 -12.34 -11.69 -17.29
N LEU A 106 -12.60 -12.00 -18.57
CA LEU A 106 -12.32 -13.31 -19.17
C LEU A 106 -10.82 -13.60 -19.25
N GLU A 107 -10.00 -12.62 -19.66
CA GLU A 107 -8.55 -12.81 -19.77
C GLU A 107 -7.79 -12.55 -18.46
N GLY A 108 -8.41 -11.84 -17.51
CA GLY A 108 -7.75 -11.34 -16.30
C GLY A 108 -6.63 -10.35 -16.61
N LYS A 109 -6.75 -9.61 -17.72
CA LYS A 109 -5.70 -8.70 -18.21
C LYS A 109 -6.12 -7.24 -18.16
N TRP A 110 -5.11 -6.41 -17.98
CA TRP A 110 -5.22 -4.96 -17.94
C TRP A 110 -4.63 -4.33 -19.20
N ARG A 111 -5.29 -3.29 -19.70
CA ARG A 111 -4.82 -2.48 -20.81
C ARG A 111 -4.88 -1.00 -20.45
N TYR A 112 -3.80 -0.28 -20.72
CA TYR A 112 -3.80 1.17 -20.80
C TYR A 112 -4.57 1.59 -22.06
N VAL A 113 -5.69 2.29 -21.89
CA VAL A 113 -6.49 2.75 -23.04
C VAL A 113 -5.94 4.07 -23.56
N GLN A 114 -6.07 5.13 -22.76
CA GLN A 114 -5.58 6.47 -23.10
C GLN A 114 -5.56 7.39 -21.88
N GLN A 115 -4.77 8.45 -21.94
CA GLN A 115 -4.88 9.58 -21.03
C GLN A 115 -5.99 10.52 -21.51
N VAL A 116 -6.92 10.89 -20.63
CA VAL A 116 -7.94 11.91 -20.90
C VAL A 116 -7.23 13.24 -21.15
N PRO A 117 -7.68 14.08 -22.12
CA PRO A 117 -7.04 15.37 -22.37
C PRO A 117 -6.89 16.19 -21.09
N GLN A 118 -5.65 16.59 -20.78
CA GLN A 118 -5.32 17.22 -19.51
C GLN A 118 -5.79 18.68 -19.49
N LEU A 119 -7.04 18.90 -19.07
CA LEU A 119 -7.62 20.22 -18.87
C LEU A 119 -7.35 20.80 -17.48
N HIS A 120 -7.21 19.94 -16.47
CA HIS A 120 -6.87 20.35 -15.11
C HIS A 120 -5.40 20.78 -15.00
N LYS A 121 -5.17 21.89 -14.30
CA LYS A 121 -3.84 22.49 -14.08
C LYS A 121 -3.24 22.12 -12.71
N LYS A 122 -4.05 21.57 -11.82
CA LYS A 122 -3.67 21.09 -10.48
C LYS A 122 -4.26 19.71 -10.24
N GLY A 123 -3.91 19.11 -9.10
CA GLY A 123 -4.32 17.76 -8.73
C GLY A 123 -5.83 17.54 -8.76
N VAL A 124 -6.21 16.42 -9.38
CA VAL A 124 -7.59 15.93 -9.42
C VAL A 124 -8.00 15.56 -7.99
N THR A 125 -9.14 16.07 -7.52
CA THR A 125 -9.61 15.86 -6.15
C THR A 125 -10.66 14.76 -6.05
N CYS A 126 -11.52 14.60 -7.06
CA CYS A 126 -12.57 13.59 -7.10
C CYS A 126 -12.98 13.32 -8.56
N ILE A 127 -13.35 12.07 -8.85
CA ILE A 127 -13.96 11.63 -10.10
C ILE A 127 -15.24 10.88 -9.73
N THR A 128 -16.34 11.18 -10.39
CA THR A 128 -17.59 10.42 -10.29
C THR A 128 -18.09 10.09 -11.68
N GLY A 129 -18.77 8.96 -11.86
CA GLY A 129 -19.34 8.63 -13.15
C GLY A 129 -20.40 7.55 -13.09
N ILE A 130 -21.26 7.55 -14.09
CA ILE A 130 -22.39 6.64 -14.22
C ILE A 130 -22.41 6.01 -15.62
N MET A 131 -22.84 4.76 -15.69
CA MET A 131 -23.12 4.09 -16.97
C MET A 131 -24.54 4.46 -17.42
N VAL A 132 -24.63 5.06 -18.60
CA VAL A 132 -25.94 5.41 -19.20
C VAL A 132 -26.47 4.25 -20.05
N SER A 133 -25.57 3.55 -20.74
CA SER A 133 -25.87 2.32 -21.47
C SER A 133 -24.76 1.29 -21.23
N GLN A 134 -24.82 0.12 -21.85
CA GLN A 134 -23.75 -0.89 -21.75
C GLN A 134 -22.42 -0.41 -22.36
N THR A 135 -22.47 0.55 -23.28
CA THR A 135 -21.30 1.03 -24.04
C THR A 135 -21.02 2.51 -23.85
N GLU A 136 -21.80 3.23 -23.03
CA GLU A 136 -21.63 4.67 -22.85
C GLU A 136 -21.70 5.05 -21.37
N ALA A 137 -20.75 5.88 -20.95
CA ALA A 137 -20.72 6.44 -19.60
C ALA A 137 -20.52 7.96 -19.65
N VAL A 138 -20.99 8.63 -18.60
CA VAL A 138 -20.72 10.04 -18.35
C VAL A 138 -19.98 10.13 -17.02
N PHE A 139 -18.90 10.90 -17.00
CA PHE A 139 -18.13 11.14 -15.79
C PHE A 139 -17.79 12.62 -15.63
N ALA A 140 -17.64 13.04 -14.38
CA ALA A 140 -17.22 14.37 -14.00
C ALA A 140 -15.95 14.30 -13.16
N SER A 141 -15.02 15.20 -13.40
CA SER A 141 -13.78 15.34 -12.62
C SER A 141 -13.66 16.74 -12.04
N THR A 142 -13.17 16.84 -10.81
CA THR A 142 -12.88 18.12 -10.14
C THR A 142 -11.41 18.21 -9.76
N SER A 143 -10.89 19.43 -9.66
CA SER A 143 -9.50 19.69 -9.29
C SER A 143 -9.36 20.83 -8.28
N SER A 144 -8.19 20.86 -7.63
CA SER A 144 -7.76 21.96 -6.76
C SER A 144 -7.53 23.28 -7.50
N ASP A 145 -7.70 23.32 -8.82
CA ASP A 145 -7.74 24.55 -9.64
C ASP A 145 -9.14 25.20 -9.70
N SER A 146 -10.11 24.65 -8.95
CA SER A 146 -11.50 25.12 -8.89
C SER A 146 -12.26 24.96 -10.21
N THR A 147 -11.85 24.02 -11.05
CA THR A 147 -12.58 23.62 -12.26
C THR A 147 -13.22 22.24 -12.12
N VAL A 148 -14.36 22.07 -12.77
CA VAL A 148 -15.04 20.78 -12.92
C VAL A 148 -15.27 20.53 -14.41
N HIS A 149 -14.87 19.37 -14.90
CA HIS A 149 -15.04 18.98 -16.31
C HIS A 149 -15.96 17.78 -16.42
N LEU A 150 -16.92 17.85 -17.35
CA LEU A 150 -17.80 16.74 -17.70
C LEU A 150 -17.37 16.11 -19.01
N TRP A 151 -17.46 14.78 -19.06
CA TRP A 151 -17.01 13.97 -20.18
C TRP A 151 -18.02 12.87 -20.48
N GLU A 152 -18.18 12.57 -21.76
CA GLU A 152 -18.83 11.35 -22.24
C GLU A 152 -17.75 10.42 -22.78
N VAL A 153 -17.85 9.14 -22.42
CA VAL A 153 -16.99 8.08 -22.95
C VAL A 153 -17.85 7.02 -23.62
N VAL A 154 -17.50 6.69 -24.87
CA VAL A 154 -18.11 5.60 -25.62
C VAL A 154 -17.10 4.48 -25.75
N PHE A 155 -17.45 3.32 -25.19
CA PHE A 155 -16.65 2.12 -25.16
C PHE A 155 -16.82 1.30 -26.45
N PRO A 156 -15.75 0.71 -26.99
CA PRO A 156 -15.81 -0.09 -28.20
C PRO A 156 -16.59 -1.39 -27.97
N SER A 157 -17.31 -1.85 -29.00
CA SER A 157 -17.99 -3.16 -28.99
C SER A 157 -17.00 -4.33 -29.12
N THR A 158 -15.83 -4.12 -29.72
CA THR A 158 -14.79 -5.14 -29.96
C THR A 158 -13.56 -4.94 -29.08
N SER A 159 -12.77 -6.00 -28.85
CA SER A 159 -11.60 -5.97 -27.96
C SER A 159 -10.47 -5.15 -28.57
N GLY A 160 -9.77 -4.39 -27.73
CA GLY A 160 -8.64 -3.57 -28.16
C GLY A 160 -9.01 -2.30 -28.95
N GLY A 161 -10.30 -2.00 -29.14
CA GLY A 161 -10.72 -0.75 -29.78
C GLY A 161 -10.39 0.49 -28.92
N ASP A 162 -10.30 1.64 -29.57
CA ASP A 162 -10.13 2.92 -28.88
C ASP A 162 -11.46 3.41 -28.32
N CYS A 163 -11.42 4.03 -27.14
CA CYS A 163 -12.59 4.66 -26.54
C CYS A 163 -12.74 6.09 -27.07
N ASN A 164 -13.94 6.47 -27.49
CA ASN A 164 -14.20 7.85 -27.90
C ASN A 164 -14.51 8.69 -26.67
N LEU A 165 -13.62 9.64 -26.34
CA LEU A 165 -13.81 10.61 -25.27
C LEU A 165 -14.28 11.94 -25.84
N LEU A 166 -15.40 12.45 -25.34
CA LEU A 166 -15.97 13.73 -25.71
C LEU A 166 -16.01 14.63 -24.46
N HIS A 167 -15.41 15.81 -24.56
CA HIS A 167 -15.55 16.84 -23.54
C HIS A 167 -16.91 17.53 -23.69
N LEU A 168 -17.73 17.51 -22.63
CA LEU A 168 -19.09 18.06 -22.66
C LEU A 168 -19.14 19.50 -22.17
N ASP A 169 -18.55 19.76 -21.00
CA ASP A 169 -18.62 21.08 -20.37
C ASP A 169 -17.47 21.34 -19.39
N SER A 170 -17.20 22.62 -19.12
CA SER A 170 -16.21 23.11 -18.17
C SER A 170 -16.86 24.13 -17.24
N LEU A 171 -16.99 23.77 -15.97
CA LEU A 171 -17.59 24.60 -14.93
C LEU A 171 -16.48 25.22 -14.08
N CYS A 172 -16.46 26.54 -13.95
CA CYS A 172 -15.57 27.25 -13.03
C CYS A 172 -16.29 27.47 -11.70
N VAL A 173 -15.88 26.75 -10.66
CA VAL A 173 -16.56 26.74 -9.37
C VAL A 173 -15.86 27.69 -8.39
N GLY A 174 -16.05 28.99 -8.61
CA GLY A 174 -15.64 30.05 -7.68
C GLY A 174 -14.19 29.98 -7.16
N VAL A 175 -13.96 30.51 -5.95
CA VAL A 175 -12.62 30.56 -5.32
C VAL A 175 -12.31 29.28 -4.54
N LYS A 176 -13.34 28.57 -4.09
CA LYS A 176 -13.22 27.39 -3.22
C LYS A 176 -13.32 26.11 -4.05
N PRO A 177 -12.29 25.25 -4.08
CA PRO A 177 -12.31 24.04 -4.88
C PRO A 177 -13.32 23.02 -4.35
N MET A 178 -13.87 22.22 -5.27
CA MET A 178 -14.76 21.11 -4.95
C MET A 178 -13.94 19.84 -4.68
N VAL A 179 -14.37 19.05 -3.69
CA VAL A 179 -13.69 17.84 -3.24
C VAL A 179 -14.59 16.59 -3.26
N ALA A 180 -15.90 16.78 -3.44
CA ALA A 180 -16.89 15.70 -3.56
C ALA A 180 -17.81 15.97 -4.76
N LEU A 181 -18.05 14.94 -5.57
CA LEU A 181 -18.97 14.97 -6.70
C LEU A 181 -19.91 13.77 -6.63
N SER A 182 -21.16 13.98 -7.02
CA SER A 182 -22.12 12.89 -7.23
C SER A 182 -22.99 13.19 -8.45
N LEU A 183 -23.17 12.19 -9.32
CA LEU A 183 -23.91 12.32 -10.58
C LEU A 183 -25.07 11.32 -10.59
N SER A 184 -26.25 11.75 -11.04
CA SER A 184 -27.43 10.88 -11.16
C SER A 184 -28.33 11.29 -12.33
N GLU A 185 -29.13 10.35 -12.82
CA GLU A 185 -30.22 10.60 -13.77
C GLU A 185 -31.47 11.08 -13.02
N LEU A 186 -32.10 12.13 -13.51
CA LEU A 186 -33.32 12.66 -12.90
C LEU A 186 -34.54 11.79 -13.28
N PRO A 187 -35.41 11.42 -12.32
CA PRO A 187 -36.59 10.60 -12.60
C PRO A 187 -37.52 11.29 -13.60
N ARG A 188 -38.08 10.51 -14.54
CA ARG A 188 -39.06 10.99 -15.56
C ARG A 188 -38.56 12.12 -16.48
N SER A 189 -37.28 12.44 -16.45
CA SER A 189 -36.62 13.35 -17.40
C SER A 189 -35.56 12.57 -18.17
N ALA A 190 -35.99 11.80 -19.17
CA ALA A 190 -35.09 10.94 -19.94
C ALA A 190 -33.93 11.76 -20.52
N GLY A 191 -32.70 11.39 -20.15
CA GLY A 191 -31.48 12.05 -20.61
C GLY A 191 -31.09 13.33 -19.87
N TYR A 192 -31.79 13.74 -18.80
CA TYR A 192 -31.34 14.81 -17.91
C TYR A 192 -30.55 14.26 -16.72
N LEU A 193 -29.41 14.90 -16.47
CA LEU A 193 -28.50 14.56 -15.39
C LEU A 193 -28.47 15.68 -14.35
N VAL A 194 -28.29 15.31 -13.09
CA VAL A 194 -28.00 16.20 -11.98
C VAL A 194 -26.61 15.90 -11.42
N LEU A 195 -25.81 16.95 -11.25
CA LEU A 195 -24.49 16.92 -10.63
C LEU A 195 -24.55 17.69 -9.32
N ALA A 196 -24.27 17.01 -8.21
CA ALA A 196 -24.06 17.62 -6.91
C ALA A 196 -22.57 17.79 -6.65
N MET A 197 -22.19 18.98 -6.16
CA MET A 197 -20.81 19.32 -5.86
C MET A 197 -20.68 19.88 -4.44
N GLY A 198 -19.70 19.38 -3.71
CA GLY A 198 -19.34 19.81 -2.37
C GLY A 198 -17.85 20.13 -2.28
N GLY A 199 -17.49 21.16 -1.53
CA GLY A 199 -16.12 21.67 -1.49
C GLY A 199 -15.71 22.20 -0.12
N LEU A 200 -14.73 23.13 -0.14
CA LEU A 200 -14.24 23.85 1.04
C LEU A 200 -15.23 24.95 1.52
N ASP A 201 -16.52 24.73 1.28
CA ASP A 201 -17.64 25.52 1.76
C ASP A 201 -18.71 24.62 2.39
N ASN A 202 -19.68 25.27 3.01
CA ASN A 202 -20.74 24.62 3.77
C ASN A 202 -22.04 24.45 2.96
N LYS A 203 -21.93 24.48 1.63
CA LYS A 203 -23.07 24.44 0.71
C LYS A 203 -22.87 23.34 -0.32
N ILE A 204 -23.97 22.73 -0.73
CA ILE A 204 -23.98 21.78 -1.84
C ILE A 204 -24.49 22.51 -3.07
N HIS A 205 -23.72 22.52 -4.14
CA HIS A 205 -24.08 23.16 -5.40
C HIS A 205 -24.67 22.14 -6.36
N LEU A 206 -25.89 22.38 -6.84
CA LEU A 206 -26.55 21.51 -7.80
C LEU A 206 -26.54 22.13 -9.19
N TYR A 207 -26.10 21.34 -10.15
CA TYR A 207 -26.12 21.66 -11.57
C TYR A 207 -26.94 20.60 -12.28
N CYS A 208 -27.67 21.00 -13.32
CA CYS A 208 -28.44 20.07 -14.14
C CYS A 208 -28.27 20.40 -15.61
N GLY A 209 -28.34 19.38 -16.45
CA GLY A 209 -28.22 19.53 -17.89
C GLY A 209 -28.67 18.28 -18.62
N GLU A 210 -28.92 18.43 -19.92
CA GLU A 210 -29.07 17.27 -20.80
C GLU A 210 -27.75 16.54 -20.92
N ARG A 211 -27.81 15.23 -21.19
CA ARG A 211 -26.65 14.34 -21.29
C ARG A 211 -25.52 14.85 -22.19
N ARG A 212 -25.87 15.46 -23.33
CA ARG A 212 -24.91 16.09 -24.27
C ARG A 212 -25.01 17.61 -24.29
N GLY A 213 -25.73 18.18 -23.33
CA GLY A 213 -25.94 19.62 -23.19
C GLY A 213 -24.98 20.25 -22.19
N LYS A 214 -25.10 21.57 -22.04
CA LYS A 214 -24.39 22.32 -21.01
C LYS A 214 -25.08 22.16 -19.67
N PHE A 215 -24.29 22.10 -18.60
CA PHE A 215 -24.80 22.03 -17.24
C PHE A 215 -25.02 23.44 -16.71
N VAL A 216 -26.27 23.73 -16.35
CA VAL A 216 -26.66 25.02 -15.79
C VAL A 216 -26.77 24.88 -14.28
N ARG A 217 -26.32 25.91 -13.56
CA ARG A 217 -26.46 25.99 -12.11
C ARG A 217 -27.94 26.06 -11.74
N GLY A 218 -28.40 25.07 -10.99
CA GLY A 218 -29.79 24.97 -10.54
C GLY A 218 -30.02 25.71 -9.22
N CYS A 219 -29.49 25.18 -8.12
CA CYS A 219 -29.69 25.73 -6.78
C CYS A 219 -28.56 25.37 -5.80
N GLU A 220 -28.60 25.93 -4.60
CA GLU A 220 -27.69 25.62 -3.49
C GLU A 220 -28.47 25.00 -2.33
N LEU A 221 -27.97 23.90 -1.76
CA LEU A 221 -28.50 23.35 -0.50
C LEU A 221 -27.69 23.93 0.67
N ARG A 222 -28.39 24.45 1.68
CA ARG A 222 -27.80 25.05 2.88
C ARG A 222 -28.26 24.28 4.11
N GLY A 223 -27.32 23.97 4.99
CA GLY A 223 -27.62 23.28 6.24
C GLY A 223 -26.38 22.83 7.00
N HIS A 224 -25.29 22.51 6.29
CA HIS A 224 -24.00 22.23 6.91
C HIS A 224 -23.36 23.50 7.48
N THR A 225 -22.55 23.34 8.52
CA THR A 225 -21.79 24.45 9.13
C THR A 225 -20.32 24.44 8.75
N ASP A 226 -19.83 23.37 8.14
CA ASP A 226 -18.43 23.21 7.72
C ASP A 226 -18.32 22.50 6.36
N TRP A 227 -17.09 22.25 5.89
CA TRP A 227 -16.77 21.71 4.57
C TRP A 227 -17.49 20.40 4.26
N ILE A 228 -18.05 20.30 3.05
CA ILE A 228 -18.64 19.06 2.53
C ILE A 228 -17.52 18.11 2.13
N ARG A 229 -17.60 16.85 2.59
CA ARG A 229 -16.55 15.84 2.36
C ARG A 229 -16.98 14.73 1.42
N SER A 230 -18.25 14.35 1.42
CA SER A 230 -18.77 13.31 0.52
C SER A 230 -20.24 13.54 0.20
N LEU A 231 -20.62 13.06 -0.99
CA LEU A 231 -21.95 13.17 -1.57
C LEU A 231 -22.25 11.87 -2.31
N ASP A 232 -23.44 11.31 -2.13
CA ASP A 232 -23.91 10.20 -2.96
C ASP A 232 -25.42 10.31 -3.20
N PHE A 233 -25.82 10.25 -4.47
CA PHE A 233 -27.24 10.23 -4.83
C PHE A 233 -27.79 8.83 -4.59
N SER A 234 -29.07 8.62 -4.38
CA SER A 234 -29.66 7.29 -4.41
C SER A 234 -29.97 6.92 -5.86
N LEU A 235 -30.19 5.63 -6.15
CA LEU A 235 -30.98 5.29 -7.34
C LEU A 235 -32.45 5.68 -7.09
N PRO A 236 -33.25 5.89 -8.16
CA PRO A 236 -34.66 6.23 -8.00
C PRO A 236 -35.39 5.19 -7.15
N VAL A 237 -36.07 5.63 -6.09
CA VAL A 237 -36.73 4.73 -5.14
C VAL A 237 -38.13 4.38 -5.64
N CYS A 238 -38.40 3.10 -5.86
CA CYS A 238 -39.72 2.61 -6.30
C CYS A 238 -40.56 2.18 -5.08
N THR A 239 -41.36 3.08 -4.51
CA THR A 239 -42.27 2.74 -3.39
C THR A 239 -43.68 2.31 -3.83
N THR A 240 -44.13 2.69 -5.02
CA THR A 240 -45.53 2.46 -5.47
C THR A 240 -45.67 2.11 -6.96
N GLY A 241 -44.58 1.69 -7.62
CA GLY A 241 -44.57 1.35 -9.05
C GLY A 241 -44.13 2.49 -9.98
N GLU A 242 -44.07 3.73 -9.48
CA GLU A 242 -43.50 4.87 -10.20
C GLU A 242 -42.34 5.49 -9.42
N ALA A 243 -41.16 5.59 -10.05
CA ALA A 243 -39.99 6.20 -9.46
C ALA A 243 -40.10 7.73 -9.49
N ASN A 244 -40.56 8.34 -8.39
CA ASN A 244 -40.88 9.77 -8.34
C ASN A 244 -39.86 10.60 -7.56
N ASN A 245 -38.91 9.96 -6.87
CA ASN A 245 -37.94 10.64 -6.03
C ASN A 245 -36.53 10.04 -6.08
N VAL A 246 -35.57 10.91 -5.82
CA VAL A 246 -34.16 10.58 -5.62
C VAL A 246 -33.72 11.22 -4.31
N LEU A 247 -32.92 10.50 -3.53
CA LEU A 247 -32.34 11.03 -2.30
C LEU A 247 -30.89 11.43 -2.58
N LEU A 248 -30.38 12.41 -1.84
CA LEU A 248 -28.96 12.77 -1.81
C LEU A 248 -28.52 12.68 -0.36
N VAL A 249 -27.45 11.92 -0.09
CA VAL A 249 -26.80 11.96 1.22
C VAL A 249 -25.56 12.83 1.13
N SER A 250 -25.31 13.62 2.18
CA SER A 250 -24.12 14.46 2.31
C SER A 250 -23.46 14.33 3.68
N SER A 251 -22.13 14.33 3.71
CA SER A 251 -21.33 14.37 4.94
C SER A 251 -20.43 15.61 5.00
N SER A 252 -20.04 16.02 6.20
CA SER A 252 -19.25 17.22 6.43
C SER A 252 -18.33 17.10 7.64
N GLN A 253 -17.36 18.02 7.71
CA GLN A 253 -16.54 18.24 8.90
C GLN A 253 -17.35 18.73 10.11
N ASP A 254 -18.61 19.12 9.91
CA ASP A 254 -19.54 19.42 11.00
C ASP A 254 -20.05 18.19 11.76
N ARG A 255 -19.50 16.99 11.46
CA ARG A 255 -19.85 15.69 12.05
C ARG A 255 -21.27 15.20 11.71
N GLY A 256 -22.04 15.98 10.97
CA GLY A 256 -23.41 15.67 10.59
C GLY A 256 -23.50 15.01 9.22
N ILE A 257 -24.44 14.07 9.11
CA ILE A 257 -24.87 13.49 7.83
C ILE A 257 -26.27 13.98 7.53
N ARG A 258 -26.54 14.49 6.33
CA ARG A 258 -27.85 15.01 5.95
C ARG A 258 -28.40 14.24 4.75
N ILE A 259 -29.69 13.93 4.81
CA ILE A 259 -30.44 13.29 3.73
C ILE A 259 -31.36 14.34 3.12
N TRP A 260 -31.21 14.58 1.83
CA TRP A 260 -31.99 15.53 1.05
C TRP A 260 -32.90 14.75 0.10
N LYS A 261 -34.19 15.06 0.15
CA LYS A 261 -35.20 14.40 -0.69
C LYS A 261 -35.54 15.28 -1.89
N MET A 262 -35.41 14.73 -3.08
CA MET A 262 -35.79 15.36 -4.35
C MET A 262 -37.08 14.73 -4.86
N ASP A 263 -38.19 15.45 -4.76
CA ASP A 263 -39.50 15.00 -5.24
C ASP A 263 -39.89 15.74 -6.52
N LEU A 264 -40.38 15.03 -7.54
CA LEU A 264 -40.95 15.65 -8.72
C LEU A 264 -42.24 16.41 -8.37
N ARG A 265 -42.35 17.67 -8.79
CA ARG A 265 -43.60 18.44 -8.73
C ARG A 265 -44.47 18.11 -9.95
N ASP A 266 -45.65 17.57 -9.71
CA ASP A 266 -46.67 17.43 -10.76
C ASP A 266 -47.23 18.81 -11.16
N SER A 267 -47.43 19.03 -12.45
CA SER A 267 -47.85 20.31 -13.05
C SER A 267 -49.32 20.71 -12.78
N LEU A 268 -49.99 20.09 -11.81
CA LEU A 268 -51.37 20.35 -11.43
C LEU A 268 -51.44 21.17 -10.13
N ASP A 269 -50.94 22.41 -10.20
CA ASP A 269 -51.34 23.47 -9.26
C ASP A 269 -51.37 24.83 -9.99
N SER A 270 -52.09 24.87 -11.10
CA SER A 270 -52.41 26.09 -11.84
C SER A 270 -53.52 26.92 -11.17
N ASN A 271 -53.56 26.98 -9.83
CA ASN A 271 -54.57 27.76 -9.11
C ASN A 271 -54.08 28.47 -7.83
N GLN A 272 -52.80 28.84 -7.73
CA GLN A 272 -52.37 29.88 -6.78
C GLN A 272 -51.33 30.84 -7.37
N SER A 273 -51.71 31.57 -8.41
CA SER A 273 -51.06 32.84 -8.75
C SER A 273 -51.66 33.97 -7.89
N ALA A 274 -51.15 34.16 -6.66
CA ALA A 274 -51.27 35.44 -5.95
C ALA A 274 -50.29 35.53 -4.77
N TYR A 275 -49.25 36.36 -4.92
CA TYR A 275 -48.58 37.09 -3.84
C TYR A 275 -48.29 36.32 -2.52
N ARG A 276 -47.26 35.46 -2.48
CA ARG A 276 -46.53 35.24 -1.21
C ARG A 276 -45.46 36.31 -1.04
N LYS A 277 -45.84 37.42 -0.40
CA LYS A 277 -44.90 38.35 0.26
C LYS A 277 -43.92 37.54 1.11
N GLU A 278 -42.64 37.87 1.02
CA GLU A 278 -41.55 37.34 1.84
C GLU A 278 -41.93 37.34 3.33
N LYS A 279 -42.34 36.18 3.83
CA LYS A 279 -42.24 35.79 5.23
C LYS A 279 -41.41 34.52 5.24
N ILE A 280 -40.15 34.64 5.62
CA ILE A 280 -39.27 33.52 5.92
C ILE A 280 -39.90 32.79 7.12
N SER A 281 -40.71 31.78 6.84
CA SER A 281 -41.31 30.88 7.84
C SER A 281 -40.48 29.61 7.93
N LEU A 282 -40.55 28.90 9.07
CA LEU A 282 -39.91 27.58 9.25
C LEU A 282 -40.27 26.60 8.12
N ALA A 283 -41.47 26.73 7.54
CA ALA A 283 -41.94 25.93 6.41
C ALA A 283 -41.08 26.12 5.14
N SER A 284 -40.58 27.34 4.87
CA SER A 284 -39.69 27.59 3.73
C SER A 284 -38.32 26.94 3.87
N TYR A 285 -37.85 26.74 5.12
CA TYR A 285 -36.60 26.02 5.41
C TYR A 285 -36.78 24.50 5.25
N ILE A 286 -37.95 23.98 5.57
CA ILE A 286 -38.30 22.55 5.42
C ILE A 286 -38.53 22.20 3.94
N GLU A 287 -39.26 23.03 3.19
CA GLU A 287 -39.54 22.76 1.77
C GLU A 287 -38.29 22.90 0.91
N GLY A 288 -37.38 23.84 1.19
CA GLY A 288 -36.10 24.03 0.50
C GLY A 288 -36.20 24.51 -0.96
N PRO A 289 -35.10 24.54 -1.72
CA PRO A 289 -35.06 25.12 -3.06
C PRO A 289 -35.70 24.21 -4.13
N VAL A 290 -36.09 24.80 -5.26
CA VAL A 290 -36.60 24.08 -6.44
C VAL A 290 -35.51 23.98 -7.51
N LEU A 291 -35.29 22.78 -8.03
CA LEU A 291 -34.46 22.53 -9.22
C LEU A 291 -35.36 22.42 -10.44
N VAL A 292 -35.04 23.16 -11.51
CA VAL A 292 -35.76 23.06 -12.79
C VAL A 292 -34.87 22.35 -13.81
N ALA A 293 -35.36 21.25 -14.38
CA ALA A 293 -34.67 20.49 -15.41
C ALA A 293 -35.62 20.22 -16.59
N GLY A 294 -35.43 20.94 -17.69
CA GLY A 294 -36.32 20.89 -18.84
C GLY A 294 -37.75 21.33 -18.47
N THR A 295 -38.74 20.48 -18.74
CA THR A 295 -40.16 20.72 -18.41
C THR A 295 -40.53 20.34 -16.98
N ASN A 296 -39.63 19.68 -16.26
CA ASN A 296 -39.89 19.12 -14.94
C ASN A 296 -39.25 19.99 -13.86
N SER A 297 -39.91 20.07 -12.70
CA SER A 297 -39.38 20.78 -11.53
C SER A 297 -39.37 19.86 -10.32
N TYR A 298 -38.31 19.92 -9.53
CA TYR A 298 -38.08 19.05 -8.39
C TYR A 298 -37.97 19.89 -7.12
N GLN A 299 -38.78 19.58 -6.12
CA GLN A 299 -38.70 20.17 -4.79
C GLN A 299 -37.62 19.45 -3.98
N ILE A 300 -36.72 20.20 -3.34
CA ILE A 300 -35.65 19.62 -2.53
C ILE A 300 -35.83 20.00 -1.06
N SER A 301 -36.20 19.03 -0.23
CA SER A 301 -36.38 19.21 1.21
C SER A 301 -35.31 18.47 2.01
N LEU A 302 -34.95 18.97 3.20
CA LEU A 302 -34.17 18.21 4.16
C LEU A 302 -35.06 17.13 4.81
N GLU A 303 -34.75 15.86 4.59
CA GLU A 303 -35.52 14.73 5.10
C GLU A 303 -35.06 14.31 6.50
N SER A 304 -33.75 14.19 6.71
CA SER A 304 -33.20 13.70 7.98
C SER A 304 -31.79 14.23 8.24
N LEU A 305 -31.46 14.38 9.52
CA LEU A 305 -30.13 14.70 10.03
C LEU A 305 -29.68 13.56 10.93
N LEU A 306 -28.58 12.90 10.56
CA LEU A 306 -27.98 11.81 11.33
C LEU A 306 -26.78 12.35 12.10
N ILE A 307 -26.73 12.03 13.39
CA ILE A 307 -25.68 12.43 14.33
C ILE A 307 -25.26 11.18 15.09
N GLY A 308 -23.95 10.95 15.18
CA GLY A 308 -23.40 9.82 15.93
C GLY A 308 -21.88 9.71 15.88
N HIS A 309 -21.23 10.25 14.86
CA HIS A 309 -19.77 10.34 14.81
C HIS A 309 -19.23 11.43 15.74
N GLU A 310 -18.06 11.19 16.32
CA GLU A 310 -17.39 12.09 17.26
C GLU A 310 -16.40 13.05 16.55
N ASP A 311 -16.06 12.77 15.30
CA ASP A 311 -15.15 13.54 14.47
C ASP A 311 -15.68 13.70 13.02
N TRP A 312 -14.87 14.26 12.13
CA TRP A 312 -15.21 14.55 10.74
C TRP A 312 -15.65 13.30 9.98
N VAL A 313 -16.79 13.40 9.29
CA VAL A 313 -17.32 12.31 8.47
C VAL A 313 -16.82 12.46 7.03
N TYR A 314 -15.86 11.63 6.63
CA TYR A 314 -15.17 11.76 5.35
C TYR A 314 -15.93 11.14 4.18
N SER A 315 -16.68 10.06 4.39
CA SER A 315 -17.43 9.39 3.32
C SER A 315 -18.83 9.00 3.74
N VAL A 316 -19.76 9.09 2.79
CA VAL A 316 -21.10 8.51 2.85
C VAL A 316 -21.43 7.82 1.54
N GLU A 317 -22.03 6.62 1.61
CA GLU A 317 -22.40 5.84 0.43
C GLU A 317 -23.73 5.11 0.65
N TRP A 318 -24.62 5.16 -0.33
CA TRP A 318 -25.84 4.33 -0.32
C TRP A 318 -25.49 2.86 -0.55
N GLN A 319 -26.15 1.96 0.17
CA GLN A 319 -26.00 0.54 -0.07
C GLN A 319 -26.41 0.19 -1.53
N PRO A 320 -25.64 -0.63 -2.25
CA PRO A 320 -25.99 -1.06 -3.60
C PRO A 320 -27.39 -1.72 -3.67
N PRO A 321 -28.09 -1.62 -4.82
CA PRO A 321 -29.42 -2.20 -4.97
C PRO A 321 -29.46 -3.70 -4.68
N SER A 322 -30.51 -4.10 -3.95
CA SER A 322 -30.80 -5.49 -3.67
C SER A 322 -32.06 -5.94 -4.42
N THR A 323 -32.18 -7.24 -4.67
CA THR A 323 -33.37 -7.82 -5.32
C THR A 323 -34.53 -7.83 -4.34
N ALA A 324 -35.62 -7.14 -4.66
CA ALA A 324 -36.87 -7.25 -3.92
C ALA A 324 -37.57 -8.54 -4.36
N SER A 325 -37.66 -9.54 -3.48
CA SER A 325 -38.37 -10.84 -3.61
C SER A 325 -37.61 -12.03 -4.25
N SER A 326 -38.07 -13.22 -3.87
CA SER A 326 -37.65 -14.55 -4.33
C SER A 326 -37.92 -14.84 -5.81
N GLU A 327 -38.55 -13.91 -6.54
CA GLU A 327 -38.84 -14.05 -7.98
C GLU A 327 -37.87 -13.26 -8.88
N GLY A 328 -36.99 -12.40 -8.34
CA GLY A 328 -35.82 -11.88 -9.05
C GLY A 328 -36.05 -10.82 -10.14
N ILE A 329 -37.25 -10.21 -10.24
CA ILE A 329 -37.61 -9.37 -11.40
C ILE A 329 -37.33 -7.86 -11.20
N ALA A 330 -37.18 -7.34 -9.98
CA ALA A 330 -36.95 -5.90 -9.74
C ALA A 330 -35.86 -5.61 -8.67
N TYR A 331 -34.89 -4.76 -9.04
CA TYR A 331 -33.90 -4.19 -8.11
C TYR A 331 -34.45 -2.92 -7.47
N CYS A 332 -34.36 -2.81 -6.14
CA CYS A 332 -34.74 -1.60 -5.42
C CYS A 332 -33.55 -1.03 -4.65
N GLN A 333 -33.57 0.29 -4.46
CA GLN A 333 -32.60 0.98 -3.62
C GLN A 333 -32.96 0.74 -2.15
N PRO A 334 -32.15 0.01 -1.37
CA PRO A 334 -32.37 -0.09 0.07
C PRO A 334 -32.17 1.27 0.75
N GLN A 335 -33.00 1.55 1.77
CA GLN A 335 -32.78 2.68 2.67
C GLN A 335 -31.70 2.32 3.68
N SER A 336 -30.46 2.25 3.22
CA SER A 336 -29.30 1.99 4.07
C SER A 336 -28.11 2.82 3.59
N ILE A 337 -27.47 3.50 4.54
CA ILE A 337 -26.34 4.39 4.29
C ILE A 337 -25.16 3.89 5.11
N LEU A 338 -23.98 3.90 4.51
CA LEU A 338 -22.70 3.68 5.19
C LEU A 338 -22.02 5.02 5.39
N SER A 339 -21.44 5.23 6.57
CA SER A 339 -20.56 6.37 6.85
C SER A 339 -19.23 5.92 7.43
N ALA A 340 -18.16 6.66 7.12
CA ALA A 340 -16.84 6.47 7.72
C ALA A 340 -16.27 7.82 8.20
N SER A 341 -15.59 7.78 9.33
CA SER A 341 -15.18 8.98 10.08
C SER A 341 -13.74 8.91 10.58
N MET A 342 -13.18 10.09 10.87
CA MET A 342 -11.86 10.25 11.47
C MET A 342 -11.77 9.72 12.91
N ASP A 343 -12.90 9.40 13.54
CA ASP A 343 -12.98 8.72 14.83
C ASP A 343 -12.68 7.20 14.78
N LYS A 344 -12.24 6.69 13.62
CA LYS A 344 -11.96 5.26 13.35
C LYS A 344 -13.20 4.36 13.50
N THR A 345 -14.39 4.92 13.25
CA THR A 345 -15.64 4.14 13.20
C THR A 345 -16.27 4.18 11.81
N MET A 346 -16.94 3.08 11.46
CA MET A 346 -17.91 3.03 10.37
C MET A 346 -19.28 2.68 10.92
N MET A 347 -20.30 3.38 10.42
CA MET A 347 -21.68 3.20 10.89
C MET A 347 -22.61 2.86 9.71
N ILE A 348 -23.53 1.93 9.93
CA ILE A 348 -24.62 1.63 9.01
C ILE A 348 -25.90 2.24 9.58
N TRP A 349 -26.53 3.11 8.80
CA TRP A 349 -27.76 3.79 9.16
C TRP A 349 -28.93 3.18 8.39
N LYS A 350 -30.03 2.91 9.09
CA LYS A 350 -31.29 2.43 8.50
C LYS A 350 -32.49 3.07 9.21
N PRO A 351 -33.60 3.34 8.51
CA PRO A 351 -34.83 3.75 9.16
C PRO A 351 -35.42 2.57 9.93
N GLU A 352 -35.81 2.82 11.17
CA GLU A 352 -36.54 1.86 11.99
C GLU A 352 -37.90 1.55 11.34
N LYS A 353 -38.28 0.27 11.28
CA LYS A 353 -39.48 -0.20 10.56
C LYS A 353 -40.80 0.40 11.04
N THR A 354 -40.87 0.81 12.30
CA THR A 354 -42.09 1.32 12.97
C THR A 354 -42.18 2.84 12.93
N SER A 355 -41.10 3.53 13.30
CA SER A 355 -41.06 4.99 13.45
C SER A 355 -40.61 5.71 12.18
N GLY A 356 -39.89 5.03 11.28
CA GLY A 356 -39.22 5.64 10.12
C GLY A 356 -38.02 6.51 10.49
N ILE A 357 -37.66 6.59 11.78
CA ILE A 357 -36.50 7.36 12.26
C ILE A 357 -35.23 6.61 11.90
N TRP A 358 -34.26 7.32 11.35
CA TRP A 358 -32.95 6.77 11.03
C TRP A 358 -32.15 6.47 12.30
N MET A 359 -31.74 5.22 12.44
CA MET A 359 -30.95 4.72 13.56
C MET A 359 -29.64 4.13 13.06
N ASN A 360 -28.58 4.26 13.86
CA ASN A 360 -27.37 3.47 13.69
C ASN A 360 -27.69 2.03 14.11
N VAL A 361 -27.59 1.10 13.16
CA VAL A 361 -27.86 -0.33 13.38
C VAL A 361 -26.57 -1.16 13.52
N VAL A 362 -25.44 -0.65 13.04
CA VAL A 362 -24.15 -1.34 13.08
C VAL A 362 -23.06 -0.31 13.24
N THR A 363 -22.17 -0.55 14.20
CA THR A 363 -20.92 0.19 14.34
C THR A 363 -19.75 -0.79 14.32
N VAL A 364 -18.79 -0.57 13.43
CA VAL A 364 -17.53 -1.32 13.37
C VAL A 364 -16.34 -0.36 13.43
N GLY A 365 -15.16 -0.90 13.70
CA GLY A 365 -13.96 -0.13 13.99
C GLY A 365 -13.66 -0.10 15.49
N GLU A 366 -12.80 0.82 15.90
CA GLU A 366 -12.32 0.88 17.27
C GLU A 366 -12.40 2.31 17.79
N LEU A 367 -13.07 2.49 18.93
CA LEU A 367 -13.08 3.74 19.68
C LEU A 367 -11.77 3.85 20.48
N SER A 368 -10.65 4.03 19.80
CA SER A 368 -9.34 4.25 20.44
C SER A 368 -8.85 5.66 20.14
N HIS A 369 -8.56 6.43 21.20
CA HIS A 369 -8.08 7.82 21.09
C HIS A 369 -6.68 7.94 20.48
N CYS A 370 -5.93 6.83 20.35
CA CYS A 370 -4.55 6.83 19.85
C CYS A 370 -4.41 6.46 18.36
N ALA A 371 -5.47 5.98 17.71
CA ALA A 371 -5.41 5.51 16.33
C ALA A 371 -6.09 6.49 15.37
N LEU A 372 -5.39 6.85 14.29
CA LEU A 372 -5.91 7.76 13.26
C LEU A 372 -7.04 7.07 12.47
N GLY A 373 -8.14 7.77 12.20
CA GLY A 373 -9.37 7.17 11.67
C GLY A 373 -9.41 6.89 10.17
N PHE A 374 -10.64 6.74 9.65
CA PHE A 374 -10.91 6.32 8.29
C PHE A 374 -11.13 7.49 7.34
N TYR A 375 -10.57 7.36 6.14
CA TYR A 375 -10.76 8.31 5.06
C TYR A 375 -11.95 7.97 4.17
N GLY A 376 -12.32 6.71 4.05
CA GLY A 376 -13.44 6.28 3.22
C GLY A 376 -13.98 4.92 3.63
N GLY A 377 -15.25 4.71 3.31
CA GLY A 377 -16.00 3.48 3.52
C GLY A 377 -16.77 3.10 2.26
N HIS A 378 -16.66 1.85 1.84
CA HIS A 378 -17.23 1.36 0.58
C HIS A 378 -18.00 0.05 0.77
N TRP A 379 -19.12 -0.08 0.07
CA TRP A 379 -19.87 -1.33 0.01
C TRP A 379 -19.29 -2.32 -1.01
N SER A 380 -19.35 -3.61 -0.69
CA SER A 380 -19.20 -4.65 -1.71
C SER A 380 -20.34 -4.54 -2.74
N PRO A 381 -20.13 -4.98 -3.99
CA PRO A 381 -21.18 -5.01 -5.02
C PRO A 381 -22.47 -5.73 -4.60
N ASN A 382 -22.37 -6.68 -3.66
CA ASN A 382 -23.49 -7.47 -3.15
C ASN A 382 -24.09 -6.88 -1.86
N GLY A 383 -23.48 -5.84 -1.29
CA GLY A 383 -23.93 -5.20 -0.04
C GLY A 383 -23.76 -6.08 1.21
N ASP A 384 -22.93 -7.11 1.14
CA ASP A 384 -22.66 -8.08 2.24
C ASP A 384 -21.37 -7.78 3.01
N SER A 385 -20.52 -6.92 2.46
CA SER A 385 -19.22 -6.56 3.04
C SER A 385 -19.01 -5.04 2.96
N ILE A 386 -18.24 -4.51 3.90
CA ILE A 386 -17.87 -3.09 3.97
C ILE A 386 -16.36 -2.96 4.15
N LEU A 387 -15.75 -2.08 3.36
CA LEU A 387 -14.31 -1.83 3.34
C LEU A 387 -14.04 -0.40 3.81
N ALA A 388 -13.15 -0.23 4.79
CA ALA A 388 -12.53 1.03 5.13
C ALA A 388 -11.11 1.13 4.59
N HIS A 389 -10.65 2.35 4.34
CA HIS A 389 -9.22 2.66 4.31
C HIS A 389 -8.86 3.70 5.37
N GLY A 390 -7.82 3.38 6.13
CA GLY A 390 -7.32 4.18 7.25
C GLY A 390 -6.35 5.28 6.82
N TYR A 391 -6.12 6.22 7.73
CA TYR A 391 -5.14 7.28 7.57
C TYR A 391 -3.72 6.75 7.30
N GLY A 392 -3.33 5.64 7.94
CA GLY A 392 -2.04 4.98 7.75
C GLY A 392 -1.96 4.11 6.49
N GLY A 393 -2.83 4.32 5.50
CA GLY A 393 -2.85 3.53 4.26
C GLY A 393 -3.25 2.07 4.45
N SER A 394 -3.75 1.70 5.63
CA SER A 394 -4.25 0.36 5.94
C SER A 394 -5.66 0.16 5.40
N PHE A 395 -6.07 -1.09 5.23
CA PHE A 395 -7.45 -1.45 4.93
C PHE A 395 -8.07 -2.18 6.12
N HIS A 396 -9.40 -2.10 6.22
CA HIS A 396 -10.19 -2.89 7.16
C HIS A 396 -11.43 -3.39 6.44
N LEU A 397 -11.67 -4.69 6.43
CA LEU A 397 -12.82 -5.29 5.76
C LEU A 397 -13.67 -6.01 6.79
N TRP A 398 -14.98 -5.80 6.75
CA TRP A 398 -15.94 -6.57 7.54
C TRP A 398 -16.95 -7.23 6.61
N LYS A 399 -17.34 -8.46 6.92
CA LYS A 399 -18.36 -9.20 6.19
C LYS A 399 -19.48 -9.60 7.13
N ASN A 400 -20.71 -9.49 6.65
CA ASN A 400 -21.88 -9.97 7.37
C ASN A 400 -22.01 -11.49 7.19
N VAL A 401 -21.83 -12.24 8.29
CA VAL A 401 -21.85 -13.71 8.30
C VAL A 401 -23.19 -14.25 8.84
N GLY A 402 -24.06 -13.38 9.38
CA GLY A 402 -25.32 -13.78 10.02
C GLY A 402 -26.50 -13.90 9.04
N THR A 403 -27.41 -14.82 9.33
CA THR A 403 -28.73 -14.93 8.67
C THR A 403 -29.70 -13.80 9.06
N ASP A 404 -29.50 -13.19 10.24
CA ASP A 404 -30.41 -12.19 10.84
C ASP A 404 -29.83 -10.76 10.87
N PHE A 405 -28.98 -10.41 9.89
CA PHE A 405 -28.50 -9.05 9.57
C PHE A 405 -27.47 -8.37 10.50
N GLU A 406 -26.99 -8.96 11.59
CA GLU A 406 -26.18 -8.21 12.59
C GLU A 406 -24.85 -8.86 13.03
N ASN A 407 -24.24 -9.76 12.24
CA ASN A 407 -22.96 -10.36 12.60
C ASN A 407 -21.84 -9.95 11.64
N TRP A 408 -21.30 -8.75 11.84
CA TRP A 408 -20.19 -8.20 11.07
C TRP A 408 -18.85 -8.65 11.64
N GLN A 409 -18.13 -9.49 10.89
CA GLN A 409 -16.86 -10.05 11.32
C GLN A 409 -15.70 -9.49 10.48
N PRO A 410 -14.58 -9.10 11.13
CA PRO A 410 -13.41 -8.62 10.41
C PRO A 410 -12.84 -9.72 9.51
N GLN A 411 -12.34 -9.31 8.35
CA GLN A 411 -11.80 -10.17 7.32
C GLN A 411 -10.35 -9.79 7.01
N LYS A 412 -9.63 -10.74 6.42
CA LYS A 412 -8.26 -10.54 5.93
C LYS A 412 -8.24 -9.54 4.78
N VAL A 413 -7.22 -8.69 4.77
CA VAL A 413 -6.99 -7.66 3.75
C VAL A 413 -5.50 -7.63 3.38
N PRO A 414 -5.15 -7.12 2.18
CA PRO A 414 -3.76 -6.87 1.85
C PRO A 414 -3.20 -5.78 2.77
N SER A 415 -1.90 -5.89 3.04
CA SER A 415 -1.17 -4.93 3.83
C SER A 415 0.16 -4.56 3.17
N GLY A 416 0.69 -3.41 3.51
CA GLY A 416 1.97 -2.92 3.06
C GLY A 416 2.23 -1.48 3.48
N HIS A 417 3.41 -0.97 3.13
CA HIS A 417 3.84 0.36 3.53
C HIS A 417 3.13 1.47 2.74
N PHE A 418 2.88 2.61 3.39
CA PHE A 418 2.28 3.80 2.74
C PHE A 418 3.30 4.91 2.44
N ALA A 419 4.59 4.64 2.64
CA ALA A 419 5.70 5.52 2.30
C ALA A 419 6.88 4.71 1.74
N ALA A 420 7.90 5.42 1.24
CA ALA A 420 9.02 4.81 0.52
C ALA A 420 9.73 3.75 1.38
N ILE A 421 9.95 2.57 0.80
CA ILE A 421 10.60 1.45 1.47
C ILE A 421 12.08 1.54 1.16
N THR A 422 12.92 1.59 2.18
CA THR A 422 14.34 1.89 2.01
C THR A 422 15.21 0.65 1.92
N ASP A 423 14.83 -0.43 2.61
CA ASP A 423 15.64 -1.64 2.70
C ASP A 423 14.77 -2.89 2.95
N ILE A 424 15.30 -4.06 2.58
CA ILE A 424 14.70 -5.37 2.81
C ILE A 424 15.76 -6.40 3.14
N ALA A 425 15.39 -7.40 3.93
CA ALA A 425 16.24 -8.54 4.22
C ALA A 425 15.41 -9.82 4.37
N TRP A 426 15.86 -10.90 3.75
CA TRP A 426 15.31 -12.23 4.02
C TRP A 426 15.75 -12.70 5.41
N GLY A 427 14.81 -13.29 6.16
CA GLY A 427 15.16 -14.12 7.30
C GLY A 427 16.23 -15.13 6.88
N ARG A 428 17.26 -15.35 7.70
CA ARG A 428 18.38 -16.25 7.32
C ARG A 428 17.91 -17.67 7.02
N SER A 429 16.83 -18.11 7.64
CA SER A 429 16.15 -19.37 7.35
C SER A 429 15.44 -19.39 5.98
N GLY A 430 15.28 -18.25 5.31
CA GLY A 430 14.54 -18.04 4.07
C GLY A 430 13.01 -18.04 4.24
N GLN A 431 12.51 -18.13 5.47
CA GLN A 431 11.09 -18.38 5.76
C GLN A 431 10.20 -17.13 5.69
N TYR A 432 10.78 -15.94 5.86
CA TYR A 432 10.06 -14.68 5.81
C TYR A 432 10.94 -13.58 5.21
N LEU A 433 10.29 -12.52 4.77
CA LEU A 433 10.91 -11.29 4.26
C LEU A 433 10.60 -10.15 5.22
N LEU A 434 11.62 -9.37 5.58
CA LEU A 434 11.48 -8.17 6.39
C LEU A 434 11.69 -6.93 5.52
N SER A 435 10.89 -5.90 5.72
CA SER A 435 11.03 -4.58 5.08
C SER A 435 10.98 -3.44 6.08
N VAL A 436 11.65 -2.33 5.77
CA VAL A 436 11.62 -1.09 6.56
C VAL A 436 11.30 0.12 5.68
N SER A 437 10.60 1.10 6.25
CA SER A 437 10.07 2.24 5.48
C SER A 437 10.11 3.55 6.25
N HIS A 438 10.01 4.64 5.48
CA HIS A 438 9.72 5.99 5.96
C HIS A 438 8.29 6.15 6.51
N ASP A 439 7.47 5.10 6.45
CA ASP A 439 6.20 5.05 7.16
C ASP A 439 6.39 4.72 8.65
N GLN A 440 7.66 4.63 9.08
CA GLN A 440 8.11 4.43 10.46
C GLN A 440 7.79 3.03 10.98
N THR A 441 7.56 2.07 10.07
CA THR A 441 7.32 0.67 10.42
C THR A 441 8.35 -0.28 9.84
N THR A 442 8.57 -1.37 10.56
CA THR A 442 9.18 -2.60 10.06
C THR A 442 8.09 -3.63 9.91
N ARG A 443 8.04 -4.34 8.78
CA ARG A 443 7.00 -5.35 8.48
C ARG A 443 7.64 -6.66 8.08
N ILE A 444 6.98 -7.77 8.44
CA ILE A 444 7.38 -9.13 8.08
C ILE A 444 6.29 -9.79 7.25
N PHE A 445 6.68 -10.27 6.08
CA PHE A 445 5.84 -11.02 5.15
C PHE A 445 6.31 -12.47 5.04
N ALA A 446 5.37 -13.41 5.04
CA ALA A 446 5.67 -14.83 4.89
C ALA A 446 4.60 -15.52 4.05
N PRO A 447 4.94 -16.64 3.39
CA PRO A 447 3.93 -17.52 2.84
C PRO A 447 3.12 -18.16 3.97
N TRP A 448 1.84 -18.36 3.70
CA TRP A 448 0.87 -19.01 4.58
C TRP A 448 0.21 -20.17 3.84
N GLN A 449 0.36 -21.39 4.37
CA GLN A 449 -0.30 -22.58 3.87
C GLN A 449 -1.70 -22.70 4.45
N ASN A 450 -2.71 -22.83 3.59
CA ASN A 450 -4.10 -22.91 4.03
C ASN A 450 -4.52 -24.37 4.26
N GLU A 451 -4.70 -24.77 5.51
CA GLU A 451 -5.10 -26.15 5.85
C GLU A 451 -6.51 -26.54 5.34
N VAL A 452 -7.36 -25.56 5.01
CA VAL A 452 -8.79 -25.77 4.74
C VAL A 452 -9.09 -26.03 3.24
N SER A 453 -8.17 -25.69 2.34
CA SER A 453 -8.36 -25.88 0.89
C SER A 453 -7.58 -27.11 0.44
N LEU A 454 -8.24 -28.11 -0.16
CA LEU A 454 -7.60 -29.30 -0.77
C LEU A 454 -6.71 -28.98 -2.01
N GLY A 455 -6.28 -27.72 -2.17
CA GLY A 455 -5.34 -27.28 -3.19
C GLY A 455 -4.20 -26.51 -2.54
N ASP A 456 -2.96 -26.87 -2.91
CA ASP A 456 -1.68 -26.26 -2.50
C ASP A 456 -1.53 -24.79 -2.94
N GLU A 457 -2.49 -23.91 -2.64
CA GLU A 457 -2.33 -22.48 -2.91
C GLU A 457 -1.67 -21.79 -1.71
N GLU A 458 -0.34 -21.72 -1.75
CA GLU A 458 0.49 -20.89 -0.86
C GLU A 458 0.17 -19.40 -1.11
N SER A 459 -0.25 -18.69 -0.07
CA SER A 459 -0.62 -17.27 -0.14
C SER A 459 0.27 -16.43 0.77
N TRP A 460 0.76 -15.29 0.29
CA TRP A 460 1.63 -14.41 1.08
C TRP A 460 0.82 -13.37 1.85
N HIS A 461 1.20 -13.15 3.12
CA HIS A 461 0.56 -12.19 4.03
C HIS A 461 1.59 -11.48 4.91
N GLU A 462 1.23 -10.30 5.44
CA GLU A 462 1.95 -9.72 6.58
C GLU A 462 1.61 -10.54 7.82
N ILE A 463 2.62 -11.05 8.52
CA ILE A 463 2.44 -11.89 9.72
C ILE A 463 2.85 -11.17 11.01
N SER A 464 3.59 -10.08 10.90
CA SER A 464 4.04 -9.29 12.04
C SER A 464 4.49 -7.90 11.60
N ARG A 465 4.29 -6.93 12.49
CA ARG A 465 4.82 -5.57 12.41
C ARG A 465 5.81 -5.36 13.57
N PRO A 466 7.06 -5.87 13.47
CA PRO A 466 7.99 -5.90 14.60
C PRO A 466 8.33 -4.57 15.21
N GLN A 467 8.28 -3.49 14.43
CA GLN A 467 8.68 -2.17 14.88
C GLN A 467 7.69 -1.13 14.38
N VAL A 468 7.18 -0.33 15.31
CA VAL A 468 6.58 0.99 15.05
C VAL A 468 7.48 2.01 15.74
N HIS A 469 7.85 3.07 15.01
CA HIS A 469 8.80 4.08 15.45
C HIS A 469 8.23 5.49 15.24
N GLY A 470 8.91 6.51 15.76
CA GLY A 470 8.58 7.93 15.54
C GLY A 470 9.49 8.62 14.52
N HIS A 471 10.43 7.88 13.93
CA HIS A 471 11.40 8.36 12.96
C HIS A 471 11.45 7.44 11.75
N ASP A 472 11.76 8.04 10.60
CA ASP A 472 11.90 7.34 9.34
C ASP A 472 13.03 6.31 9.43
N ILE A 473 12.73 5.07 9.05
CA ILE A 473 13.67 3.95 9.13
C ILE A 473 14.38 3.84 7.78
N ASN A 474 15.71 3.82 7.79
CA ASN A 474 16.54 3.91 6.58
C ASN A 474 17.17 2.57 6.18
N CYS A 475 17.55 1.72 7.14
CA CYS A 475 18.29 0.51 6.85
C CYS A 475 18.03 -0.60 7.87
N VAL A 476 18.24 -1.85 7.45
CA VAL A 476 18.04 -3.02 8.32
C VAL A 476 19.06 -4.12 8.04
N ALA A 477 19.45 -4.85 9.09
CA ALA A 477 20.28 -6.05 8.95
C ALA A 477 19.74 -7.17 9.85
N ILE A 478 19.53 -8.35 9.26
CA ILE A 478 19.16 -9.55 10.00
C ILE A 478 20.42 -10.23 10.54
N ILE A 479 20.38 -10.55 11.83
CA ILE A 479 21.52 -11.10 12.56
C ILE A 479 21.35 -12.59 12.76
N GLN A 480 22.45 -13.32 12.64
CA GLN A 480 22.55 -14.74 12.91
C GLN A 480 23.17 -14.99 14.30
N GLY A 481 22.88 -16.12 14.93
CA GLY A 481 23.53 -16.51 16.17
C GLY A 481 22.90 -17.76 16.78
N LYS A 482 23.56 -18.35 17.79
CA LYS A 482 22.94 -19.37 18.64
C LYS A 482 21.79 -18.71 19.41
N GLY A 483 20.55 -18.90 18.96
CA GLY A 483 19.37 -18.33 19.59
C GLY A 483 18.33 -17.85 18.59
N ASN A 484 17.51 -16.91 19.04
CA ASN A 484 16.29 -16.46 18.40
C ASN A 484 16.53 -15.48 17.22
N HIS A 485 15.53 -15.30 16.35
CA HIS A 485 15.57 -14.35 15.25
C HIS A 485 15.74 -12.91 15.77
N ARG A 486 16.71 -12.17 15.20
CA ARG A 486 17.02 -10.79 15.60
C ARG A 486 17.33 -9.92 14.38
N PHE A 487 17.06 -8.64 14.49
CA PHE A 487 17.49 -7.65 13.49
C PHE A 487 17.96 -6.36 14.16
N VAL A 488 18.80 -5.62 13.44
CA VAL A 488 19.14 -4.22 13.76
C VAL A 488 18.49 -3.31 12.74
N SER A 489 17.79 -2.29 13.19
CA SER A 489 17.32 -1.21 12.33
C SER A 489 18.06 0.09 12.62
N GLY A 490 18.22 0.90 11.58
CA GLY A 490 18.80 2.24 11.66
C GLY A 490 17.81 3.26 11.13
N ALA A 491 17.56 4.31 11.93
CA ALA A 491 16.62 5.38 11.63
C ALA A 491 17.30 6.75 11.70
N ASP A 492 16.53 7.81 11.42
CA ASP A 492 16.98 9.20 11.54
C ASP A 492 17.34 9.61 12.98
N GLU A 493 16.97 8.81 13.98
CA GLU A 493 17.30 8.98 15.40
C GLU A 493 18.79 8.81 15.72
N LYS A 494 19.66 8.53 14.73
CA LYS A 494 21.12 8.38 14.86
C LYS A 494 21.59 7.18 15.72
N VAL A 495 20.65 6.42 16.26
CA VAL A 495 20.87 5.26 17.12
C VAL A 495 20.39 4.02 16.38
N ALA A 496 21.20 2.96 16.38
CA ALA A 496 20.76 1.67 15.84
C ALA A 496 20.04 0.91 16.95
N ARG A 497 18.93 0.25 16.62
CA ARG A 497 18.11 -0.47 17.60
C ARG A 497 18.05 -1.94 17.26
N VAL A 498 18.15 -2.79 18.29
CA VAL A 498 18.18 -4.24 18.16
C VAL A 498 16.87 -4.82 18.67
N PHE A 499 16.19 -5.58 17.83
CA PHE A 499 14.93 -6.24 18.15
C PHE A 499 15.10 -7.75 18.14
N GLU A 500 14.35 -8.42 19.02
CA GLU A 500 14.35 -9.88 19.15
C GLU A 500 12.94 -10.43 18.96
N ALA A 501 12.83 -11.54 18.22
CA ALA A 501 11.55 -12.16 17.96
C ALA A 501 10.91 -12.68 19.27
N PRO A 502 9.66 -12.38 19.57
CA PRO A 502 9.00 -12.97 20.72
C PRO A 502 8.54 -14.42 20.44
N LEU A 503 8.25 -15.18 21.50
CA LEU A 503 7.74 -16.54 21.38
C LEU A 503 6.42 -16.61 20.59
N SER A 504 5.55 -15.59 20.71
CA SER A 504 4.30 -15.49 19.95
C SER A 504 4.53 -15.49 18.44
N PHE A 505 5.53 -14.73 17.98
CA PHE A 505 5.93 -14.66 16.57
C PHE A 505 6.45 -16.02 16.08
N LEU A 506 7.35 -16.66 16.84
CA LEU A 506 7.92 -17.95 16.44
C LEU A 506 6.86 -19.04 16.25
N LYS A 507 5.89 -19.11 17.17
CA LYS A 507 4.77 -20.04 17.07
C LYS A 507 3.88 -19.72 15.87
N THR A 508 3.58 -18.44 15.65
CA THR A 508 2.79 -17.98 14.49
C THR A 508 3.49 -18.31 13.16
N LEU A 509 4.80 -18.09 13.07
CA LEU A 509 5.61 -18.47 11.91
C LEU A 509 5.59 -19.99 11.67
N GLY A 510 5.63 -20.79 12.74
CA GLY A 510 5.49 -22.24 12.67
C GLY A 510 4.15 -22.68 12.06
N HIS A 511 3.05 -22.03 12.44
CA HIS A 511 1.72 -22.25 11.85
C HIS A 511 1.66 -21.83 10.38
N ALA A 512 2.22 -20.66 10.03
CA ALA A 512 2.19 -20.15 8.66
C ALA A 512 2.83 -21.11 7.64
N ILE A 513 3.94 -21.76 8.02
CA ILE A 513 4.78 -22.55 7.10
C ILE A 513 4.49 -24.07 7.23
N SER A 514 3.47 -24.46 8.01
CA SER A 514 3.01 -25.85 8.18
C SER A 514 4.12 -26.86 8.54
N GLN A 515 5.14 -26.42 9.30
CA GLN A 515 6.18 -27.32 9.77
C GLN A 515 5.64 -28.17 10.93
N LYS A 516 5.20 -29.41 10.64
CA LYS A 516 4.89 -30.43 11.67
C LYS A 516 6.11 -31.02 12.38
N SER A 517 7.33 -30.58 12.07
CA SER A 517 8.52 -30.97 12.83
C SER A 517 9.68 -30.00 12.62
N SER A 518 10.42 -29.74 13.71
CA SER A 518 11.75 -29.12 13.79
C SER A 518 11.91 -27.58 13.89
N PHE A 519 11.04 -26.88 14.62
CA PHE A 519 11.61 -25.89 15.56
C PHE A 519 12.05 -26.70 16.77
N THR A 520 13.36 -26.85 16.97
CA THR A 520 13.93 -27.61 18.08
C THR A 520 13.30 -27.09 19.37
N GLU A 521 12.69 -27.98 20.17
CA GLU A 521 12.18 -27.65 21.51
C GLU A 521 13.25 -26.89 22.32
N ASP A 522 14.53 -27.12 22.04
CA ASP A 522 15.69 -26.42 22.60
C ASP A 522 15.69 -24.89 22.42
N ILE A 523 15.14 -24.33 21.32
CA ILE A 523 15.07 -22.86 21.12
C ILE A 523 13.94 -22.26 21.97
N GLN A 524 12.82 -22.98 22.15
CA GLN A 524 11.70 -22.53 22.99
C GLN A 524 12.06 -22.53 24.48
N VAL A 525 12.93 -23.45 24.92
CA VAL A 525 13.37 -23.55 26.32
C VAL A 525 14.18 -22.31 26.79
N GLY A 526 14.75 -21.54 25.86
CA GLY A 526 15.56 -20.35 26.17
C GLY A 526 14.87 -18.98 26.04
N VAL A 527 13.69 -18.90 25.41
CA VAL A 527 13.03 -17.62 25.12
C VAL A 527 11.99 -17.29 26.19
N GLN A 528 12.31 -16.34 27.07
CA GLN A 528 11.45 -15.93 28.20
C GLN A 528 10.47 -14.78 27.84
N ILE A 529 10.57 -14.22 26.63
CA ILE A 529 9.77 -13.08 26.18
C ILE A 529 8.59 -13.56 25.32
N LEU A 530 7.38 -13.31 25.82
CA LEU A 530 6.13 -13.69 25.18
C LEU A 530 5.74 -12.75 24.02
N GLY A 531 6.07 -11.46 24.14
CA GLY A 531 5.75 -10.40 23.16
C GLY A 531 6.28 -9.04 23.60
N ALA A 532 5.74 -7.97 23.00
CA ALA A 532 6.08 -6.61 23.37
C ALA A 532 4.87 -5.68 23.39
N ASN A 533 4.94 -4.65 24.22
CA ASN A 533 3.98 -3.54 24.22
C ASN A 533 4.67 -2.24 23.82
N MET A 534 3.93 -1.33 23.20
CA MET A 534 4.39 0.01 22.89
C MET A 534 4.36 0.87 24.16
N SER A 535 5.40 1.67 24.40
CA SER A 535 5.39 2.64 25.49
C SER A 535 4.38 3.76 25.25
N ALA A 536 3.93 4.44 26.31
CA ALA A 536 3.00 5.58 26.23
C ALA A 536 3.47 6.68 25.25
N LEU A 537 4.79 6.86 25.13
CA LEU A 537 5.40 7.86 24.25
C LEU A 537 5.67 7.33 22.83
N GLY A 538 5.44 6.04 22.54
CA GLY A 538 5.65 5.44 21.21
C GLY A 538 7.11 5.30 20.77
N LEU A 539 8.09 5.58 21.64
CA LEU A 539 9.51 5.64 21.28
C LEU A 539 10.31 4.37 21.61
N SER A 540 9.71 3.39 22.29
CA SER A 540 10.38 2.15 22.70
C SER A 540 9.37 1.03 22.89
N GLN A 541 9.75 -0.19 22.54
CA GLN A 541 8.91 -1.38 22.71
C GLN A 541 9.47 -2.24 23.85
N LYS A 542 8.64 -2.44 24.89
CA LYS A 542 9.06 -3.13 26.11
C LYS A 542 8.68 -4.62 26.05
N PRO A 543 9.54 -5.53 26.52
CA PRO A 543 9.25 -6.96 26.56
C PRO A 543 8.16 -7.31 27.59
N ILE A 544 7.35 -8.31 27.25
CA ILE A 544 6.38 -8.97 28.13
C ILE A 544 6.91 -10.37 28.45
N TYR A 545 7.13 -10.68 29.72
CA TYR A 545 7.71 -11.96 30.16
C TYR A 545 6.65 -12.99 30.59
N VAL A 546 6.97 -14.28 30.46
CA VAL A 546 6.06 -15.41 30.79
C VAL A 546 5.71 -15.50 32.29
N HIS A 547 6.59 -15.03 33.18
CA HIS A 547 6.43 -15.09 34.64
C HIS A 547 6.42 -13.71 35.30
N ALA A 548 5.69 -12.75 34.74
CA ALA A 548 5.35 -11.55 35.50
C ALA A 548 4.37 -11.96 36.60
N GLU A 549 4.88 -12.25 37.81
CA GLU A 549 4.05 -12.33 39.01
C GLU A 549 3.17 -11.08 39.06
N GLN A 550 1.87 -11.28 39.31
CA GLN A 550 0.96 -10.21 39.68
C GLN A 550 1.44 -9.59 41.00
N GLN A 551 2.47 -8.75 40.96
CA GLN A 551 2.70 -7.79 42.02
C GLN A 551 1.58 -6.77 41.90
N THR A 552 0.54 -6.96 42.71
CA THR A 552 -0.40 -5.91 43.05
C THR A 552 0.41 -4.66 43.39
N PRO A 553 0.19 -3.51 42.74
CA PRO A 553 0.91 -2.31 43.12
C PRO A 553 0.54 -2.00 44.56
N ASP A 554 1.52 -2.05 45.46
CA ASP A 554 1.39 -1.48 46.79
C ASP A 554 0.93 -0.04 46.61
N ARG A 555 -0.32 0.23 46.98
CA ARG A 555 -0.91 1.57 47.04
C ARG A 555 -0.20 2.36 48.14
N ASN A 556 1.01 2.83 47.85
CA ASN A 556 1.54 4.00 48.52
C ASN A 556 0.85 5.22 47.91
N LEU A 557 -0.31 5.54 48.50
CA LEU A 557 -0.99 6.81 48.36
C LEU A 557 -0.04 7.91 48.85
N ASN A 558 0.67 8.55 47.92
CA ASN A 558 1.02 9.98 47.92
C ASN A 558 2.10 10.23 46.86
N ASP A 559 1.70 10.43 45.60
CA ASP A 559 2.20 11.57 44.82
C ASP A 559 1.43 11.72 43.49
N ASN A 560 0.88 12.92 43.32
CA ASN A 560 0.49 13.60 42.09
C ASN A 560 -0.52 12.93 41.13
N LEU A 561 -1.70 13.55 41.16
CA LEU A 561 -2.78 13.51 40.19
C LEU A 561 -2.24 14.01 38.83
N ASP A 562 -1.95 13.10 37.89
CA ASP A 562 -2.02 13.29 36.44
C ASP A 562 -1.62 11.99 35.72
N THR A 563 -2.20 11.72 34.54
CA THR A 563 -2.00 10.54 33.66
C THR A 563 -2.66 9.22 34.07
N PHE A 564 -3.99 9.15 33.91
CA PHE A 564 -4.69 7.89 33.63
C PHE A 564 -5.22 7.89 32.19
N GLU A 565 -4.40 7.45 31.25
CA GLU A 565 -4.86 6.75 30.05
C GLU A 565 -4.22 5.37 30.10
N ALA A 566 -5.00 4.36 30.49
CA ALA A 566 -4.55 2.98 30.52
C ALA A 566 -4.35 2.52 29.07
N ILE A 567 -3.09 2.41 28.65
CA ILE A 567 -2.75 1.66 27.43
C ILE A 567 -3.30 0.24 27.64
N PRO A 568 -4.12 -0.30 26.72
CA PRO A 568 -4.49 -1.70 26.81
C PRO A 568 -3.21 -2.54 26.88
N ASP A 569 -3.08 -3.40 27.90
CA ASP A 569 -2.00 -4.39 27.92
C ASP A 569 -2.21 -5.29 26.69
N ALA A 570 -1.48 -5.00 25.61
CA ALA A 570 -1.56 -5.79 24.39
C ALA A 570 -1.01 -7.19 24.71
N VAL A 571 -1.91 -8.13 25.02
CA VAL A 571 -1.53 -9.51 25.31
C VAL A 571 -0.99 -10.11 24.01
N PRO A 572 0.24 -10.65 23.97
CA PRO A 572 0.76 -11.27 22.77
C PRO A 572 -0.09 -12.49 22.39
N VAL A 573 -0.45 -12.61 21.12
CA VAL A 573 -1.31 -13.69 20.60
C VAL A 573 -0.54 -14.54 19.59
N VAL A 574 -0.75 -15.85 19.64
CA VAL A 574 -0.30 -16.79 18.60
C VAL A 574 -1.41 -16.94 17.58
N PHE A 575 -1.11 -16.67 16.31
CA PHE A 575 -2.11 -16.75 15.24
C PHE A 575 -2.03 -18.07 14.49
N THR A 576 -3.20 -18.67 14.24
CA THR A 576 -3.37 -19.89 13.44
C THR A 576 -3.91 -19.60 12.03
N GLU A 577 -4.18 -18.33 11.74
CA GLU A 577 -4.51 -17.80 10.43
C GLU A 577 -3.82 -16.44 10.23
N PRO A 578 -3.70 -15.92 8.99
CA PRO A 578 -3.09 -14.62 8.77
C PRO A 578 -3.77 -13.53 9.60
N PRO A 579 -2.99 -12.72 10.36
CA PRO A 579 -3.55 -11.71 11.25
C PRO A 579 -4.21 -10.56 10.47
N ILE A 580 -5.24 -9.96 11.05
CA ILE A 580 -5.90 -8.76 10.51
C ILE A 580 -5.16 -7.48 10.95
N GLU A 581 -5.48 -6.33 10.34
CA GLU A 581 -4.77 -5.07 10.57
C GLU A 581 -4.68 -4.65 12.04
N ASP A 582 -5.78 -4.72 12.79
CA ASP A 582 -5.77 -4.34 14.21
C ASP A 582 -4.89 -5.29 15.04
N GLN A 583 -4.80 -6.56 14.65
CA GLN A 583 -3.94 -7.53 15.32
C GLN A 583 -2.46 -7.27 15.02
N LEU A 584 -2.14 -6.94 13.76
CA LEU A 584 -0.79 -6.56 13.34
C LEU A 584 -0.29 -5.34 14.12
N ALA A 585 -1.14 -4.31 14.27
CA ALA A 585 -0.76 -3.05 14.93
C ALA A 585 -0.34 -3.21 16.40
N TRP A 586 -0.95 -4.14 17.15
CA TRP A 586 -0.78 -4.21 18.61
C TRP A 586 -0.18 -5.52 19.12
N HIS A 587 -0.51 -6.67 18.53
CA HIS A 587 -0.15 -7.98 19.09
C HIS A 587 1.13 -8.59 18.51
N THR A 588 1.73 -7.96 17.49
CA THR A 588 2.85 -8.53 16.72
C THR A 588 4.17 -7.76 16.82
N LEU A 589 4.27 -6.82 17.76
CA LEU A 589 5.48 -6.04 18.06
C LEU A 589 6.60 -6.93 18.60
N TRP A 590 7.86 -6.55 18.32
CA TRP A 590 9.03 -7.23 18.86
C TRP A 590 9.66 -6.41 19.98
N PRO A 591 10.11 -7.04 21.08
CA PRO A 591 10.80 -6.34 22.15
C PRO A 591 12.11 -5.71 21.64
N GLU A 592 12.33 -4.46 22.04
CA GLU A 592 13.64 -3.83 21.89
C GLU A 592 14.58 -4.38 22.97
N SER A 593 15.74 -4.89 22.54
CA SER A 593 16.75 -5.45 23.44
C SER A 593 17.90 -4.47 23.72
N HIS A 594 18.38 -3.76 22.70
CA HIS A 594 19.57 -2.89 22.81
C HIS A 594 19.48 -1.65 21.92
N LYS A 595 20.18 -0.61 22.35
CA LYS A 595 20.44 0.63 21.58
C LYS A 595 21.94 0.81 21.38
N LEU A 596 22.38 0.97 20.15
CA LEU A 596 23.78 1.13 19.77
C LEU A 596 24.06 2.63 19.51
N TYR A 597 24.77 3.25 20.46
CA TYR A 597 25.12 4.66 20.41
C TYR A 597 26.55 4.85 19.87
N GLY A 598 26.73 5.81 18.97
CA GLY A 598 28.08 6.15 18.48
C GLY A 598 28.12 7.10 17.29
N HIS A 599 27.21 6.94 16.34
CA HIS A 599 27.11 7.81 15.17
C HIS A 599 26.62 9.21 15.55
N GLY A 600 27.19 10.25 14.91
CA GLY A 600 26.79 11.65 15.13
C GLY A 600 25.61 12.11 14.26
N ASN A 601 25.25 11.33 13.24
CA ASN A 601 24.26 11.65 12.21
C ASN A 601 23.31 10.47 11.96
N GLU A 602 22.27 10.72 11.15
CA GLU A 602 21.26 9.72 10.73
C GLU A 602 21.92 8.47 10.16
N LEU A 603 21.47 7.27 10.57
CA LEU A 603 21.98 6.02 10.02
C LEU A 603 21.52 5.84 8.57
N PHE A 604 22.41 5.34 7.72
CA PHE A 604 22.17 5.23 6.28
C PHE A 604 22.24 3.79 5.76
N ALA A 605 23.25 3.01 6.17
CA ALA A 605 23.39 1.62 5.74
C ALA A 605 23.85 0.71 6.89
N LEU A 606 23.29 -0.49 6.91
CA LEU A 606 23.61 -1.59 7.82
C LEU A 606 23.85 -2.88 7.02
N CYS A 607 24.74 -3.73 7.51
CA CYS A 607 24.83 -5.13 7.06
C CYS A 607 25.34 -6.02 8.21
N SER A 608 25.03 -7.30 8.16
CA SER A 608 25.58 -8.31 9.08
C SER A 608 26.46 -9.27 8.29
N ASP A 609 27.50 -9.77 8.94
CA ASP A 609 28.25 -10.92 8.46
C ASP A 609 27.36 -12.18 8.38
N HIS A 610 27.79 -13.19 7.64
CA HIS A 610 27.06 -14.44 7.44
C HIS A 610 27.14 -15.36 8.66
N ASP A 611 28.17 -15.28 9.50
CA ASP A 611 28.23 -15.98 10.78
C ASP A 611 27.29 -15.37 11.83
N GLY A 612 26.92 -14.10 11.69
CA GLY A 612 26.10 -13.34 12.63
C GLY A 612 26.86 -12.85 13.87
N THR A 613 28.17 -12.70 13.76
CA THR A 613 29.02 -12.24 14.85
C THR A 613 29.27 -10.74 14.82
N LEU A 614 29.07 -10.09 13.66
CA LEU A 614 29.39 -8.69 13.44
C LEU A 614 28.28 -7.97 12.66
N VAL A 615 27.95 -6.76 13.10
CA VAL A 615 27.12 -5.81 12.36
C VAL A 615 27.97 -4.61 11.96
N ALA A 616 27.96 -4.26 10.69
CA ALA A 616 28.56 -3.02 10.20
C ALA A 616 27.49 -1.95 10.03
N SER A 617 27.79 -0.71 10.41
CA SER A 617 26.88 0.43 10.33
C SER A 617 27.59 1.67 9.81
N SER A 618 26.85 2.50 9.08
CA SER A 618 27.32 3.79 8.59
C SER A 618 26.23 4.84 8.71
N CYS A 619 26.63 6.10 8.82
CA CYS A 619 25.72 7.23 8.89
C CYS A 619 25.90 8.18 7.70
N LYS A 620 24.96 9.11 7.56
CA LYS A 620 25.04 10.19 6.59
C LYS A 620 26.23 11.09 6.91
N ALA A 621 27.18 11.14 5.98
CA ALA A 621 28.41 11.91 6.16
C ALA A 621 28.17 13.41 5.95
N GLN A 622 28.62 14.22 6.91
CA GLN A 622 28.82 15.66 6.72
C GLN A 622 30.29 16.01 6.48
N SER A 623 31.20 15.11 6.86
CA SER A 623 32.65 15.19 6.65
C SER A 623 33.24 13.79 6.61
N ALA A 624 34.48 13.66 6.14
CA ALA A 624 35.17 12.36 6.08
C ALA A 624 35.34 11.71 7.46
N ALA A 625 35.57 12.51 8.52
CA ALA A 625 35.73 12.00 9.87
C ALA A 625 34.44 11.39 10.47
N VAL A 626 33.27 11.71 9.92
CA VAL A 626 31.98 11.16 10.35
C VAL A 626 31.53 10.00 9.45
N ALA A 627 32.14 9.83 8.27
CA ALA A 627 31.82 8.77 7.32
C ALA A 627 32.43 7.40 7.69
N GLU A 628 32.74 7.20 8.97
CA GLU A 628 33.32 5.96 9.48
C GLU A 628 32.31 4.81 9.42
N ILE A 629 32.80 3.62 9.12
CA ILE A 629 32.03 2.39 9.25
C ILE A 629 32.33 1.80 10.63
N TRP A 630 31.30 1.61 11.44
CA TRP A 630 31.42 1.02 12.78
C TRP A 630 31.10 -0.47 12.72
N LEU A 631 31.96 -1.28 13.34
CA LEU A 631 31.74 -2.71 13.54
C LEU A 631 31.28 -2.95 14.99
N TRP A 632 30.14 -3.61 15.13
CA TRP A 632 29.53 -3.98 16.40
C TRP A 632 29.59 -5.49 16.56
N GLN A 633 30.10 -5.95 17.71
CA GLN A 633 30.09 -7.37 18.02
C GLN A 633 28.71 -7.79 18.52
N VAL A 634 28.12 -8.81 17.90
CA VAL A 634 26.83 -9.36 18.29
C VAL A 634 26.97 -10.09 19.63
N GLY A 635 26.04 -9.86 20.54
CA GLY A 635 26.04 -10.42 21.90
C GLY A 635 26.55 -9.42 22.93
N SER A 636 27.80 -8.95 22.80
CA SER A 636 28.34 -7.91 23.69
C SER A 636 27.86 -6.51 23.32
N TRP A 637 27.49 -6.30 22.04
CA TRP A 637 27.10 -5.03 21.43
C TRP A 637 28.13 -3.91 21.57
N LYS A 638 29.38 -4.27 21.83
CA LYS A 638 30.49 -3.32 21.88
C LYS A 638 30.95 -2.97 20.47
N ALA A 639 31.37 -1.71 20.29
CA ALA A 639 32.06 -1.29 19.09
C ALA A 639 33.48 -1.88 19.08
N VAL A 640 33.78 -2.74 18.11
CA VAL A 640 35.07 -3.45 17.97
C VAL A 640 35.94 -2.91 16.83
N GLY A 641 35.39 -2.04 15.97
CA GLY A 641 36.16 -1.43 14.89
C GLY A 641 35.56 -0.14 14.36
N ARG A 642 36.42 0.77 13.90
CA ARG A 642 36.07 2.02 13.22
C ARG A 642 36.88 2.16 11.95
N LEU A 643 36.26 1.83 10.82
CA LEU A 643 36.91 1.73 9.53
C LEU A 643 36.81 3.09 8.82
N GLN A 644 37.97 3.74 8.68
CA GLN A 644 38.11 4.95 7.88
C GLN A 644 38.08 4.57 6.40
N SER A 645 36.97 4.84 5.74
CA SER A 645 36.74 4.36 4.37
C SER A 645 36.54 5.51 3.38
N HIS A 646 35.49 6.32 3.58
CA HIS A 646 35.00 7.26 2.58
C HIS A 646 34.97 8.71 3.06
N SER A 647 34.82 9.64 2.12
CA SER A 647 34.69 11.08 2.41
C SER A 647 33.25 11.57 2.42
N LEU A 648 32.36 10.82 1.77
CA LEU A 648 30.92 11.04 1.70
C LEU A 648 30.18 9.78 2.15
N THR A 649 28.85 9.87 2.27
CA THR A 649 27.98 8.80 2.75
C THR A 649 28.23 7.48 2.04
N VAL A 650 28.49 6.43 2.82
CA VAL A 650 28.50 5.04 2.38
C VAL A 650 27.06 4.63 2.06
N THR A 651 26.80 4.21 0.83
CA THR A 651 25.43 3.93 0.36
C THR A 651 24.99 2.49 0.60
N GLN A 652 25.93 1.55 0.52
CA GLN A 652 25.69 0.13 0.79
C GLN A 652 26.99 -0.54 1.24
N MET A 653 26.82 -1.58 2.04
CA MET A 653 27.90 -2.46 2.49
C MET A 653 27.44 -3.91 2.41
N GLU A 654 28.38 -4.82 2.19
CA GLU A 654 28.12 -6.26 2.17
C GLU A 654 29.39 -7.04 2.54
N PHE A 655 29.25 -8.04 3.40
CA PHE A 655 30.31 -8.99 3.70
C PHE A 655 30.42 -10.03 2.57
N SER A 656 31.63 -10.52 2.30
CA SER A 656 31.81 -11.72 1.48
C SER A 656 31.16 -12.92 2.16
N HIS A 657 30.77 -13.93 1.39
CA HIS A 657 30.05 -15.09 1.92
C HIS A 657 30.83 -15.93 2.94
N ASP A 658 32.16 -15.78 2.97
CA ASP A 658 33.05 -16.40 3.95
C ASP A 658 33.48 -15.44 5.08
N ASP A 659 32.85 -14.27 5.16
CA ASP A 659 33.08 -13.21 6.16
C ASP A 659 34.49 -12.61 6.21
N LYS A 660 35.37 -12.95 5.27
CA LYS A 660 36.75 -12.44 5.26
C LYS A 660 36.88 -11.03 4.73
N PHE A 661 35.93 -10.55 3.93
CA PHE A 661 35.98 -9.23 3.34
C PHE A 661 34.71 -8.44 3.60
N LEU A 662 34.86 -7.14 3.87
CA LEU A 662 33.77 -6.18 3.88
C LEU A 662 33.93 -5.22 2.70
N LEU A 663 32.95 -5.22 1.80
CA LEU A 663 32.82 -4.26 0.72
C LEU A 663 31.97 -3.08 1.17
N ALA A 664 32.42 -1.87 0.89
CA ALA A 664 31.65 -0.65 1.07
C ALA A 664 31.71 0.22 -0.20
N VAL A 665 30.57 0.81 -0.57
CA VAL A 665 30.43 1.70 -1.73
C VAL A 665 29.87 3.05 -1.30
N SER A 666 30.27 4.14 -1.98
CA SER A 666 29.96 5.51 -1.51
C SER A 666 29.55 6.49 -2.61
N ARG A 667 28.90 7.57 -2.14
CA ARG A 667 28.62 8.78 -2.92
C ARG A 667 29.88 9.48 -3.43
N ASP A 668 31.05 9.23 -2.84
CA ASP A 668 32.33 9.76 -3.33
C ASP A 668 32.83 9.07 -4.61
N ARG A 669 32.04 8.11 -5.14
CA ARG A 669 32.26 7.37 -6.40
C ARG A 669 33.33 6.30 -6.28
N GLN A 670 33.76 6.01 -5.05
CA GLN A 670 34.76 5.00 -4.74
C GLN A 670 34.11 3.80 -4.04
N PHE A 671 34.81 2.67 -4.06
CA PHE A 671 34.54 1.56 -3.16
C PHE A 671 35.80 1.25 -2.33
N THR A 672 35.60 0.62 -1.18
CA THR A 672 36.67 0.04 -0.37
C THR A 672 36.41 -1.43 -0.07
N VAL A 673 37.48 -2.22 -0.03
CA VAL A 673 37.47 -3.59 0.48
C VAL A 673 38.36 -3.65 1.72
N PHE A 674 37.82 -4.14 2.82
CA PHE A 674 38.56 -4.43 4.04
C PHE A 674 38.66 -5.94 4.23
N SER A 675 39.82 -6.47 4.64
CA SER A 675 39.89 -7.80 5.21
C SER A 675 39.49 -7.74 6.67
N ILE A 676 38.76 -8.76 7.14
CA ILE A 676 38.25 -8.89 8.51
C ILE A 676 38.73 -10.24 9.03
N ASP A 677 39.54 -10.22 10.08
CA ASP A 677 40.05 -11.42 10.73
C ASP A 677 39.53 -11.48 12.17
N LYS A 678 38.80 -12.55 12.48
CA LYS A 678 38.22 -12.84 13.80
C LYS A 678 39.20 -13.76 14.55
N THR A 679 40.07 -13.21 15.40
CA THR A 679 41.07 -14.00 16.16
C THR A 679 40.61 -14.23 17.59
N GLY A 680 39.98 -15.38 17.87
CA GLY A 680 39.45 -15.68 19.20
C GLY A 680 38.05 -15.11 19.44
N THR A 681 37.55 -15.18 20.68
CA THR A 681 36.14 -14.87 20.99
C THR A 681 35.78 -13.38 20.97
N ASP A 682 36.75 -12.46 21.11
CA ASP A 682 36.51 -11.01 21.25
C ASP A 682 37.47 -10.10 20.46
N GLU A 683 38.44 -10.63 19.72
CA GLU A 683 39.37 -9.79 18.94
C GLU A 683 39.01 -9.84 17.44
N THR A 684 38.63 -8.68 16.91
CA THR A 684 38.40 -8.48 15.48
C THR A 684 39.46 -7.52 14.96
N SER A 685 40.29 -7.98 14.04
CA SER A 685 41.25 -7.13 13.32
C SER A 685 40.76 -6.87 11.91
N TYR A 686 41.14 -5.72 11.36
CA TYR A 686 40.73 -5.31 10.04
C TYR A 686 41.85 -4.55 9.32
N GLN A 687 41.95 -4.73 8.02
CA GLN A 687 42.95 -4.07 7.18
C GLN A 687 42.31 -3.57 5.88
N LEU A 688 42.64 -2.34 5.47
CA LEU A 688 42.24 -1.82 4.17
C LEU A 688 43.02 -2.54 3.07
N VAL A 689 42.31 -3.29 2.24
CA VAL A 689 42.87 -4.07 1.12
C VAL A 689 42.92 -3.21 -0.14
N SER A 690 41.84 -2.50 -0.45
CA SER A 690 41.78 -1.64 -1.63
C SER A 690 40.83 -0.48 -1.46
N LYS A 691 41.15 0.64 -2.11
CA LYS A 691 40.28 1.80 -2.28
C LYS A 691 40.41 2.27 -3.73
N GLN A 692 39.32 2.22 -4.50
CA GLN A 692 39.36 2.51 -5.94
C GLN A 692 38.26 3.47 -6.38
N GLU A 693 38.62 4.41 -7.27
CA GLU A 693 37.66 5.22 -8.01
C GLU A 693 37.10 4.40 -9.18
N ALA A 694 35.93 3.82 -8.96
CA ALA A 694 35.36 2.80 -9.85
C ALA A 694 34.45 3.37 -10.92
N HIS A 695 33.72 4.44 -10.62
CA HIS A 695 32.62 4.95 -11.45
C HIS A 695 32.69 6.48 -11.64
N LYS A 696 32.02 6.98 -12.69
CA LYS A 696 31.99 8.43 -13.00
C LYS A 696 31.03 9.21 -12.10
N ARG A 697 30.09 8.50 -11.46
CA ARG A 697 29.05 9.04 -10.58
C ARG A 697 28.90 8.15 -9.35
N ILE A 698 28.03 8.55 -8.43
CA ILE A 698 27.70 7.85 -7.18
C ILE A 698 27.55 6.35 -7.43
N ILE A 699 28.18 5.52 -6.61
CA ILE A 699 27.90 4.09 -6.55
C ILE A 699 26.75 3.94 -5.56
N TRP A 700 25.67 3.26 -5.96
CA TRP A 700 24.51 3.08 -5.11
C TRP A 700 24.53 1.71 -4.44
N ALA A 701 24.86 0.68 -5.22
CA ALA A 701 24.75 -0.70 -4.79
C ALA A 701 26.01 -1.52 -5.07
N CYS A 702 26.17 -2.57 -4.27
CA CYS A 702 27.15 -3.62 -4.47
C CYS A 702 26.54 -4.99 -4.15
N SER A 703 27.13 -6.06 -4.67
CA SER A 703 26.77 -7.43 -4.26
C SER A 703 27.90 -8.42 -4.53
N TRP A 704 28.16 -9.33 -3.59
CA TRP A 704 29.17 -10.38 -3.73
C TRP A 704 28.67 -11.60 -4.47
N ASN A 705 29.54 -12.22 -5.26
CA ASN A 705 29.32 -13.57 -5.75
C ASN A 705 29.38 -14.57 -4.57
N PRO A 706 28.38 -15.43 -4.37
CA PRO A 706 28.39 -16.43 -3.29
C PRO A 706 29.48 -17.49 -3.37
N TYR A 707 30.06 -17.73 -4.54
CA TYR A 707 31.01 -18.84 -4.76
C TYR A 707 32.46 -18.39 -4.89
N GLY A 708 32.74 -17.09 -4.83
CA GLY A 708 34.06 -16.54 -5.06
C GLY A 708 34.25 -15.14 -4.51
N TYR A 709 35.42 -14.57 -4.74
CA TYR A 709 35.73 -13.19 -4.35
C TYR A 709 35.45 -12.20 -5.47
N GLU A 710 34.49 -12.51 -6.35
CA GLU A 710 33.96 -11.56 -7.32
C GLU A 710 32.84 -10.72 -6.72
N PHE A 711 32.71 -9.48 -7.16
CA PHE A 711 31.61 -8.61 -6.75
C PHE A 711 31.20 -7.64 -7.84
N ALA A 712 29.95 -7.21 -7.80
CA ALA A 712 29.37 -6.23 -8.70
C ALA A 712 29.25 -4.86 -8.01
N THR A 713 29.45 -3.78 -8.77
CA THR A 713 29.14 -2.40 -8.34
C THR A 713 28.21 -1.73 -9.34
N GLY A 714 27.15 -1.09 -8.85
CA GLY A 714 26.11 -0.44 -9.65
C GLY A 714 26.05 1.06 -9.38
N SER A 715 26.00 1.87 -10.42
CA SER A 715 26.18 3.32 -10.31
C SER A 715 25.12 4.14 -11.04
N ARG A 716 25.00 5.40 -10.57
CA ARG A 716 24.27 6.48 -11.24
C ARG A 716 24.81 6.82 -12.63
N ASP A 717 26.00 6.36 -13.00
CA ASP A 717 26.51 6.48 -14.37
C ASP A 717 25.89 5.47 -15.36
N LYS A 718 24.90 4.70 -14.89
CA LYS A 718 24.14 3.68 -15.65
C LYS A 718 24.98 2.46 -16.04
N THR A 719 26.06 2.19 -15.31
CA THR A 719 26.92 1.03 -15.55
C THR A 719 26.95 0.11 -14.35
N VAL A 720 27.14 -1.19 -14.64
CA VAL A 720 27.52 -2.20 -13.66
C VAL A 720 28.90 -2.71 -14.02
N LYS A 721 29.79 -2.79 -13.03
CA LYS A 721 31.14 -3.33 -13.19
C LYS A 721 31.34 -4.54 -12.30
N ILE A 722 32.04 -5.54 -12.82
CA ILE A 722 32.39 -6.76 -12.09
C ILE A 722 33.88 -6.72 -11.76
N TRP A 723 34.20 -7.03 -10.52
CA TRP A 723 35.53 -6.98 -9.92
C TRP A 723 35.88 -8.32 -9.29
N THR A 724 37.16 -8.53 -8.97
CA THR A 724 37.61 -9.69 -8.20
C THR A 724 38.71 -9.28 -7.22
N VAL A 725 38.69 -9.88 -6.02
CA VAL A 725 39.83 -9.87 -5.08
C VAL A 725 40.71 -11.08 -5.38
N ARG A 726 41.98 -10.81 -5.71
CA ARG A 726 42.97 -11.84 -6.04
C ARG A 726 43.68 -12.34 -4.78
N LYS A 727 44.38 -13.47 -4.91
CA LYS A 727 45.16 -14.10 -3.83
C LYS A 727 46.24 -13.20 -3.22
N ASP A 728 46.76 -12.25 -4.00
CA ASP A 728 47.72 -11.23 -3.55
C ASP A 728 47.04 -10.03 -2.86
N SER A 729 45.75 -10.16 -2.51
CA SER A 729 44.92 -9.09 -1.95
C SER A 729 44.84 -7.86 -2.86
N SER A 730 45.07 -8.01 -4.17
CA SER A 730 44.81 -6.95 -5.14
C SER A 730 43.39 -7.05 -5.70
N VAL A 731 42.78 -5.90 -6.01
CA VAL A 731 41.44 -5.85 -6.60
C VAL A 731 41.54 -5.42 -8.06
N LYS A 732 40.95 -6.20 -8.98
CA LYS A 732 40.97 -5.92 -10.42
C LYS A 732 39.56 -5.91 -11.01
N GLN A 733 39.30 -4.97 -11.92
CA GLN A 733 38.11 -4.96 -12.77
C GLN A 733 38.19 -6.10 -13.79
N LEU A 734 37.17 -6.96 -13.84
CA LEU A 734 37.05 -8.05 -14.81
C LEU A 734 36.31 -7.59 -16.06
N MET A 735 35.13 -6.97 -15.88
CA MET A 735 34.32 -6.51 -17.00
C MET A 735 33.41 -5.34 -16.63
N THR A 736 32.84 -4.71 -17.66
CA THR A 736 31.74 -3.74 -17.54
C THR A 736 30.56 -4.27 -18.36
N LEU A 737 29.38 -4.37 -17.74
CA LEU A 737 28.16 -4.78 -18.44
C LEU A 737 27.73 -3.69 -19.45
N PRO A 738 26.92 -4.03 -20.47
CA PRO A 738 26.32 -3.04 -21.34
C PRO A 738 25.60 -1.93 -20.56
N GLN A 739 25.60 -0.72 -21.12
CA GLN A 739 25.00 0.44 -20.46
C GLN A 739 23.49 0.28 -20.29
N PHE A 740 22.99 0.61 -19.10
CA PHE A 740 21.57 0.54 -18.76
C PHE A 740 20.83 1.82 -19.15
N ASN A 741 19.50 1.75 -19.26
CA ASN A 741 18.67 2.89 -19.65
C ASN A 741 18.59 3.99 -18.58
N SER A 742 18.76 3.62 -17.31
CA SER A 742 18.66 4.50 -16.14
C SER A 742 19.77 4.21 -15.12
N SER A 743 19.84 5.03 -14.06
CA SER A 743 20.75 4.82 -12.93
C SER A 743 20.52 3.44 -12.31
N VAL A 744 21.60 2.70 -12.04
CA VAL A 744 21.51 1.41 -11.33
C VAL A 744 21.56 1.67 -9.83
N THR A 745 20.50 1.29 -9.13
CA THR A 745 20.26 1.65 -7.73
C THR A 745 20.25 0.44 -6.80
N ALA A 746 19.99 -0.76 -7.31
CA ALA A 746 20.00 -2.00 -6.52
C ALA A 746 20.67 -3.15 -7.29
N LEU A 747 21.41 -4.00 -6.57
CA LEU A 747 22.05 -5.21 -7.09
C LEU A 747 21.85 -6.36 -6.10
N SER A 748 21.68 -7.57 -6.61
CA SER A 748 21.73 -8.78 -5.80
C SER A 748 22.21 -9.96 -6.65
N TRP A 749 23.26 -10.64 -6.20
CA TRP A 749 23.86 -11.78 -6.89
C TRP A 749 23.51 -13.08 -6.15
N VAL A 750 23.00 -14.07 -6.88
CA VAL A 750 22.79 -15.44 -6.39
C VAL A 750 23.57 -16.45 -7.22
N GLY A 751 24.03 -17.50 -6.55
CA GLY A 751 24.73 -18.62 -7.17
C GLY A 751 23.75 -19.70 -7.62
N LEU A 752 23.98 -20.23 -8.81
CA LEU A 752 23.20 -21.34 -9.38
C LEU A 752 23.95 -22.66 -9.29
N ASP A 753 25.21 -22.68 -9.73
CA ASP A 753 26.09 -23.85 -9.66
C ASP A 753 27.49 -23.42 -9.20
N CYS A 754 27.92 -24.00 -8.08
CA CYS A 754 29.22 -23.72 -7.48
C CYS A 754 30.39 -24.27 -8.31
N LYS A 755 30.17 -25.32 -9.11
CA LYS A 755 31.25 -25.97 -9.89
C LYS A 755 31.64 -25.13 -11.11
N SER A 756 30.65 -24.64 -11.83
CA SER A 756 30.82 -23.73 -12.97
C SER A 756 31.03 -22.28 -12.55
N ASN A 757 30.75 -21.94 -11.27
CA ASN A 757 30.72 -20.57 -10.76
C ASN A 757 29.72 -19.70 -11.56
N ASP A 758 28.57 -20.31 -11.84
CA ASP A 758 27.47 -19.70 -12.56
C ASP A 758 26.47 -19.09 -11.55
N GLY A 759 25.99 -17.90 -11.86
CA GLY A 759 25.04 -17.18 -11.03
C GLY A 759 24.13 -16.25 -11.82
N LEU A 760 23.14 -15.68 -11.12
CA LEU A 760 22.27 -14.63 -11.63
C LEU A 760 22.50 -13.35 -10.84
N LEU A 761 22.69 -12.26 -11.56
CA LEU A 761 22.70 -10.90 -11.02
C LEU A 761 21.36 -10.22 -11.36
N ALA A 762 20.61 -9.87 -10.34
CA ALA A 762 19.45 -9.00 -10.45
C ALA A 762 19.91 -7.53 -10.41
N VAL A 763 19.44 -6.73 -11.37
CA VAL A 763 19.78 -5.31 -11.52
C VAL A 763 18.50 -4.48 -11.47
N GLY A 764 18.39 -3.63 -10.45
CA GLY A 764 17.28 -2.70 -10.25
C GLY A 764 17.68 -1.28 -10.58
N MET A 765 16.79 -0.54 -11.23
CA MET A 765 17.07 0.79 -11.77
C MET A 765 16.18 1.88 -11.14
N GLU A 766 16.61 3.14 -11.30
CA GLU A 766 15.89 4.33 -10.80
C GLU A 766 14.51 4.53 -11.46
N ASN A 767 14.28 3.95 -12.65
CA ASN A 767 12.98 3.97 -13.32
C ASN A 767 12.07 2.78 -12.93
N GLY A 768 12.48 1.97 -11.96
CA GLY A 768 11.71 0.85 -11.42
C GLY A 768 11.84 -0.48 -12.18
N LEU A 769 12.47 -0.48 -13.35
CA LEU A 769 12.71 -1.68 -14.12
C LEU A 769 13.74 -2.61 -13.46
N ILE A 770 13.56 -3.91 -13.66
CA ILE A 770 14.44 -4.96 -13.16
C ILE A 770 14.88 -5.85 -14.33
N GLU A 771 16.18 -6.10 -14.42
CA GLU A 771 16.78 -7.03 -15.38
C GLU A 771 17.53 -8.15 -14.64
N LEU A 772 17.52 -9.36 -15.19
CA LEU A 772 18.32 -10.49 -14.69
C LEU A 772 19.41 -10.84 -15.71
N TRP A 773 20.63 -10.96 -15.21
CA TRP A 773 21.83 -11.26 -15.99
C TRP A 773 22.48 -12.55 -15.50
N SER A 774 22.79 -13.46 -16.41
CA SER A 774 23.61 -14.63 -16.12
C SER A 774 25.07 -14.23 -16.14
N LEU A 775 25.81 -14.63 -15.10
CA LEU A 775 27.24 -14.41 -14.96
C LEU A 775 27.92 -15.75 -14.71
N SER A 776 28.92 -16.08 -15.52
CA SER A 776 29.77 -17.27 -15.38
C SER A 776 31.22 -16.82 -15.31
N VAL A 777 31.91 -17.20 -14.23
CA VAL A 777 33.31 -16.82 -14.02
C VAL A 777 34.19 -18.06 -14.01
N LYS A 778 34.84 -18.33 -15.14
CA LYS A 778 35.75 -19.48 -15.28
C LYS A 778 37.03 -19.26 -14.46
N ARG A 779 37.46 -20.30 -13.75
CA ARG A 779 38.73 -20.32 -13.01
C ARG A 779 39.77 -21.14 -13.77
N SER A 780 41.02 -20.69 -13.79
CA SER A 780 42.14 -21.52 -14.25
C SER A 780 42.51 -22.59 -13.20
N GLU A 781 43.27 -23.61 -13.60
CA GLU A 781 43.75 -24.68 -12.70
C GLU A 781 44.54 -24.14 -11.49
N ASP A 782 45.20 -22.99 -11.62
CA ASP A 782 45.93 -22.30 -10.54
C ASP A 782 45.01 -21.50 -9.58
N GLY A 783 43.70 -21.52 -9.81
CA GLY A 783 42.70 -20.75 -9.06
C GLY A 783 42.75 -19.25 -9.32
N GLY A 784 43.32 -18.82 -10.46
CA GLY A 784 43.32 -17.43 -10.91
C GLY A 784 42.14 -17.15 -11.86
N VAL A 785 41.62 -15.92 -11.84
CA VAL A 785 40.61 -15.45 -12.81
C VAL A 785 41.34 -14.72 -13.95
N ALA A 786 41.30 -15.29 -15.16
CA ALA A 786 41.85 -14.64 -16.36
C ALA A 786 40.94 -13.48 -16.82
N ALA A 787 41.49 -12.50 -17.54
CA ALA A 787 40.75 -11.29 -17.94
C ALA A 787 39.56 -11.58 -18.89
N ASP A 788 39.66 -12.62 -19.72
CA ASP A 788 38.61 -13.06 -20.66
C ASP A 788 37.74 -14.20 -20.11
N ALA A 789 37.79 -14.45 -18.79
CA ALA A 789 37.15 -15.62 -18.18
C ALA A 789 35.72 -15.38 -17.69
N VAL A 790 35.19 -14.15 -17.77
CA VAL A 790 33.82 -13.81 -17.35
C VAL A 790 32.92 -13.72 -18.56
N ALA A 791 31.87 -14.53 -18.59
CA ALA A 791 30.78 -14.40 -19.54
C ALA A 791 29.57 -13.78 -18.84
N ALA A 792 28.96 -12.77 -19.49
CA ALA A 792 27.71 -12.17 -19.04
C ALA A 792 26.68 -12.18 -20.17
N ALA A 793 25.44 -12.55 -19.86
CA ALA A 793 24.34 -12.52 -20.81
C ALA A 793 23.07 -11.99 -20.14
N LEU A 794 22.34 -11.12 -20.82
CA LEU A 794 21.00 -10.71 -20.40
C LEU A 794 20.06 -11.91 -20.55
N VAL A 795 19.41 -12.30 -19.45
CA VAL A 795 18.53 -13.46 -19.43
C VAL A 795 17.09 -13.04 -19.62
N VAL A 796 16.62 -12.06 -18.83
CA VAL A 796 15.24 -11.57 -18.90
C VAL A 796 15.17 -10.11 -18.46
N ARG A 797 14.34 -9.35 -19.18
CA ARG A 797 13.82 -8.06 -18.70
C ARG A 797 12.42 -8.33 -18.17
N LEU A 798 12.15 -7.99 -16.92
CA LEU A 798 10.83 -8.19 -16.35
C LEU A 798 9.81 -7.28 -17.08
N ASP A 799 8.58 -7.76 -17.19
CA ASP A 799 7.47 -6.96 -17.71
C ASP A 799 7.29 -5.71 -16.84
N PRO A 800 7.17 -4.49 -17.43
CA PRO A 800 6.91 -3.27 -16.67
C PRO A 800 5.72 -3.35 -15.69
N LEU A 801 4.68 -4.15 -15.98
CA LEU A 801 3.55 -4.38 -15.06
C LEU A 801 3.94 -5.14 -13.78
N MET A 802 5.02 -5.91 -13.82
CA MET A 802 5.56 -6.65 -12.68
C MET A 802 6.58 -5.83 -11.89
N CYS A 803 7.18 -4.83 -12.51
CA CYS A 803 8.23 -3.98 -11.96
C CYS A 803 7.69 -2.86 -11.06
N HIS A 804 8.61 -2.13 -10.44
CA HIS A 804 8.29 -0.91 -9.71
C HIS A 804 7.98 0.24 -10.68
N VAL A 805 7.20 1.21 -10.22
CA VAL A 805 6.91 2.44 -11.02
C VAL A 805 7.86 3.60 -10.72
N SER A 806 8.72 3.40 -9.72
CA SER A 806 9.73 4.35 -9.24
C SER A 806 11.00 3.59 -8.85
N SER A 807 12.01 4.29 -8.34
CA SER A 807 13.34 3.74 -8.04
C SER A 807 13.28 2.47 -7.19
N VAL A 808 13.96 1.42 -7.66
CA VAL A 808 14.22 0.20 -6.87
C VAL A 808 15.31 0.52 -5.84
N ASN A 809 14.99 0.44 -4.56
CA ASN A 809 15.92 0.76 -3.49
C ASN A 809 16.76 -0.45 -3.07
N ARG A 810 16.16 -1.65 -3.09
CA ARG A 810 16.86 -2.88 -2.71
C ARG A 810 16.35 -4.09 -3.47
N LEU A 811 17.27 -5.02 -3.70
CA LEU A 811 17.02 -6.36 -4.24
C LEU A 811 17.67 -7.36 -3.31
N ALA A 812 16.99 -8.48 -3.05
CA ALA A 812 17.54 -9.53 -2.21
C ALA A 812 17.06 -10.90 -2.70
N TRP A 813 17.99 -11.76 -3.10
CA TRP A 813 17.70 -13.17 -3.33
C TRP A 813 17.48 -13.91 -2.01
N ARG A 814 16.53 -14.84 -2.00
CA ARG A 814 16.37 -15.80 -0.90
C ARG A 814 17.51 -16.80 -0.94
N ASN A 815 18.15 -17.03 0.21
CA ASN A 815 19.20 -18.06 0.34
C ASN A 815 18.62 -19.45 0.04
N ARG A 816 19.30 -20.24 -0.82
CA ARG A 816 18.93 -21.64 -1.08
C ARG A 816 19.36 -22.51 0.10
N ARG A 817 18.45 -23.35 0.61
CA ARG A 817 18.84 -24.44 1.51
C ARG A 817 19.41 -25.60 0.68
N ASN A 818 20.35 -26.36 1.23
CA ASN A 818 20.91 -27.56 0.59
C ASN A 818 19.87 -28.64 0.27
N GLU A 819 18.65 -28.54 0.81
CA GLU A 819 17.54 -29.48 0.62
C GLU A 819 16.49 -29.00 -0.41
N ASP A 820 16.58 -27.76 -0.90
CA ASP A 820 15.66 -27.22 -1.90
C ASP A 820 16.06 -27.73 -3.30
N SER A 821 15.61 -28.96 -3.60
CA SER A 821 15.67 -29.57 -4.95
C SER A 821 14.81 -28.85 -5.99
N SER A 822 14.14 -27.74 -5.63
CA SER A 822 13.35 -26.95 -6.55
C SER A 822 14.28 -26.16 -7.49
N SER A 823 13.90 -26.14 -8.77
CA SER A 823 14.51 -25.30 -9.80
C SER A 823 14.09 -23.82 -9.70
N SER A 824 13.33 -23.45 -8.65
CA SER A 824 12.85 -22.10 -8.44
C SER A 824 13.56 -21.42 -7.28
N ILE A 825 13.98 -20.18 -7.51
CA ILE A 825 14.60 -19.29 -6.53
C ILE A 825 13.73 -18.05 -6.38
N GLN A 826 13.75 -17.43 -5.19
CA GLN A 826 12.93 -16.25 -4.92
C GLN A 826 13.77 -14.98 -4.88
N LEU A 827 13.27 -13.94 -5.55
CA LEU A 827 13.83 -12.59 -5.53
C LEU A 827 12.83 -11.66 -4.85
N ALA A 828 13.28 -10.91 -3.83
CA ALA A 828 12.51 -9.82 -3.26
C ALA A 828 13.01 -8.47 -3.80
N SER A 829 12.11 -7.51 -3.92
CA SER A 829 12.43 -6.13 -4.26
C SER A 829 11.60 -5.14 -3.46
N CYS A 830 12.15 -3.95 -3.23
CA CYS A 830 11.43 -2.81 -2.66
C CYS A 830 11.81 -1.51 -3.36
N GLY A 831 10.94 -0.51 -3.26
CA GLY A 831 11.17 0.77 -3.93
C GLY A 831 10.46 1.98 -3.31
N VAL A 832 10.73 3.12 -3.94
CA VAL A 832 10.11 4.41 -3.61
C VAL A 832 8.62 4.45 -3.93
N ASP A 833 8.14 3.51 -4.76
CA ASP A 833 6.72 3.31 -5.07
C ASP A 833 5.93 2.62 -3.94
N GLN A 834 6.52 2.50 -2.74
CA GLN A 834 5.87 1.98 -1.54
C GLN A 834 5.50 0.49 -1.62
N CYS A 835 6.04 -0.21 -2.63
CA CYS A 835 5.74 -1.63 -2.85
C CYS A 835 6.88 -2.53 -2.38
N VAL A 836 6.54 -3.62 -1.68
CA VAL A 836 7.37 -4.82 -1.55
C VAL A 836 6.89 -5.83 -2.58
N ARG A 837 7.82 -6.47 -3.30
CA ARG A 837 7.48 -7.53 -4.27
C ARG A 837 8.31 -8.77 -4.02
N VAL A 838 7.71 -9.94 -4.29
CA VAL A 838 8.41 -11.22 -4.33
C VAL A 838 8.15 -11.89 -5.67
N PHE A 839 9.21 -12.34 -6.32
CA PHE A 839 9.20 -13.05 -7.59
C PHE A 839 9.71 -14.47 -7.40
N GLU A 840 9.07 -15.42 -8.04
CA GLU A 840 9.59 -16.77 -8.27
C GLU A 840 10.30 -16.80 -9.63
N VAL A 841 11.57 -17.19 -9.62
CA VAL A 841 12.42 -17.28 -10.80
C VAL A 841 12.79 -18.75 -11.01
N LYS A 842 12.28 -19.34 -12.08
CA LYS A 842 12.54 -20.73 -12.47
C LYS A 842 13.70 -20.77 -13.44
N VAL A 843 14.79 -21.40 -13.02
CA VAL A 843 15.99 -21.57 -13.84
C VAL A 843 15.96 -23.00 -14.38
N LYS A 844 15.91 -23.15 -15.71
CA LYS A 844 15.90 -24.45 -16.38
C LYS A 844 17.30 -25.02 -16.58
#